data_AF-A0A966QH79-F1
#
_entry.id   AF-A0A966QH79-F1
#
_cell.length_a   1.000
_cell.length_b   1.000
_cell.length_c   1.000
_cell.angle_alpha   90.00
_cell.angle_beta   90.00
_cell.angle_gamma   90.00
#
_symmetry.space_group_name_H-M   'P 1'
#
loop_
_entity.id
_entity.type
_entity.pdbx_description
1 polymer ?
#
loop_
_entity_poly.entity_id
_entity_poly.type
_entity_poly.pdbx_seq_one_letter_code
_entity_poly.pdbx_strand_id
1 'polypeptide(L)'
;AEYVVIACGVWSPRIAEMAGANIPLTPAVHQMADVGPIDILQQSNAEVAYPIIRDMDTFCYERQTAGSMEVGSYAHRPIFMHPNDIPSNEESALSPTELPLTQDDFDPQMEQAIELMEMLGDAEIKYAINGLLSLTPDAMPVLGETPEVKNLWSAAAVWIKEGPGIAQLVAEWMTYGYPHLCDPHSSDISRFYPHEKTEHHIYARCAEHFNKTYGIVHPREQWASQRNMRRSPFYAREEALGATFFDARGWERPQWFASNAKLMDKFKDACQPREHEWDARWWSPISNAEHLQMRESVGMVDLTAFNEFDFTGPGALGFLQYMCVNNVDVKVGGSVYTPLLTPGGGFRGDLTIMRLGEQHFRVITGAFDGGRDKYWFTRHMPTDGSVTFTDMSSSLCTIGVWGPNAEKTMAKATQNIDAEGKLVAYDVSQANFPYGSVREVLIDGVPCWMFRISYVGENGWEVYTKMEHGLRLWDSIAEAGKEFGIIPVGMGVYAVTGRIEKGYRLMGAELESEYNPVEAGLARPKVKSADFIGKAEYLKARDEKPAAIMCTLEVLDHTSKSGIKRFPTGGNEPILTKDGERIVDAKGRVSRVTTAGAAPSLGKYLLLAYLTPEHAVEGNELRVMYMNELFPVRVARVGSQPLFDPTDARMKS
;
A
#
# COMPACT_ATOMS: atom_id res chain seq x y z
N ALA A 1 -8.49 24.31 -23.96
CA ALA A 1 -9.65 23.45 -23.66
C ALA A 1 -9.97 23.57 -22.17
N GLU A 2 -11.22 23.31 -21.75
CA GLU A 2 -11.57 23.30 -20.32
C GLU A 2 -11.02 22.06 -19.60
N TYR A 3 -10.90 20.94 -20.32
CA TYR A 3 -10.27 19.68 -19.90
C TYR A 3 -9.33 19.19 -21.01
N VAL A 4 -8.22 18.55 -20.62
CA VAL A 4 -7.26 17.90 -21.53
C VAL A 4 -6.91 16.54 -20.96
N VAL A 5 -6.90 15.50 -21.79
CA VAL A 5 -6.46 14.15 -21.43
C VAL A 5 -5.22 13.79 -22.23
N ILE A 6 -4.13 13.48 -21.56
CA ILE A 6 -2.89 12.97 -22.13
C ILE A 6 -3.02 11.44 -22.23
N ALA A 7 -3.29 10.97 -23.45
CA ALA A 7 -3.36 9.55 -23.81
C ALA A 7 -2.35 9.24 -24.93
N CYS A 8 -1.13 9.75 -24.78
CA CYS A 8 -0.12 9.80 -25.84
C CYS A 8 0.94 8.70 -25.71
N GLY A 9 0.64 7.57 -25.04
CA GLY A 9 1.56 6.45 -24.90
C GLY A 9 2.96 6.86 -24.43
N VAL A 10 3.99 6.43 -25.16
CA VAL A 10 5.41 6.71 -24.90
C VAL A 10 5.78 8.20 -24.90
N TRP A 11 4.96 9.07 -25.50
CA TRP A 11 5.17 10.51 -25.51
C TRP A 11 4.53 11.25 -24.33
N SER A 12 3.79 10.56 -23.46
CA SER A 12 3.04 11.21 -22.38
C SER A 12 3.90 12.09 -21.46
N PRO A 13 5.15 11.73 -21.07
CA PRO A 13 6.02 12.62 -20.29
C PRO A 13 6.27 13.96 -21.00
N ARG A 14 6.68 13.90 -22.27
CA ARG A 14 6.95 15.08 -23.10
C ARG A 14 5.73 15.99 -23.22
N ILE A 15 4.54 15.42 -23.39
CA ILE A 15 3.30 16.19 -23.50
C ILE A 15 2.92 16.84 -22.16
N ALA A 16 3.13 16.15 -21.04
CA ALA A 16 2.87 16.69 -19.70
C ALA A 16 3.80 17.87 -19.38
N GLU A 17 5.07 17.78 -19.75
CA GLU A 17 6.06 18.85 -19.56
C GLU A 17 5.66 20.16 -20.24
N MET A 18 4.99 20.11 -21.39
CA MET A 18 4.49 21.31 -22.09
C MET A 18 3.51 22.12 -21.22
N ALA A 19 2.85 21.47 -20.26
CA ALA A 19 1.93 22.10 -19.32
C ALA A 19 2.53 22.30 -17.91
N GLY A 20 3.79 21.93 -17.68
CA GLY A 20 4.42 21.96 -16.36
C GLY A 20 4.00 20.83 -15.42
N ALA A 21 3.44 19.73 -15.96
CA ALA A 21 3.10 18.53 -15.22
C ALA A 21 4.13 17.40 -15.47
N ASN A 22 4.09 16.35 -14.64
CA ASN A 22 4.96 15.18 -14.79
C ASN A 22 4.16 13.89 -14.84
N ILE A 23 4.46 13.03 -15.83
CA ILE A 23 3.95 11.66 -15.91
C ILE A 23 5.17 10.73 -15.81
N PRO A 24 5.37 10.01 -14.68
CA PRO A 24 6.58 9.23 -14.45
C PRO A 24 6.54 7.89 -15.19
N LEU A 25 6.98 7.90 -16.44
CA LEU A 25 7.18 6.70 -17.25
C LEU A 25 8.41 6.86 -18.17
N THR A 26 8.96 5.76 -18.64
CA THR A 26 9.99 5.74 -19.69
C THR A 26 9.57 4.84 -20.84
N PRO A 27 9.83 5.23 -22.11
CA PRO A 27 9.77 4.32 -23.23
C PRO A 27 10.86 3.24 -23.11
N ALA A 28 10.47 1.99 -23.33
CA ALA A 28 11.36 0.84 -23.35
C ALA A 28 11.12 0.00 -24.60
N VAL A 29 12.17 -0.65 -25.09
CA VAL A 29 12.09 -1.57 -26.20
C VAL A 29 11.53 -2.91 -25.74
N HIS A 30 10.66 -3.47 -26.56
CA HIS A 30 10.21 -4.86 -26.56
C HIS A 30 10.40 -5.43 -27.96
N GLN A 31 11.00 -6.61 -28.07
CA GLN A 31 11.33 -7.20 -29.37
C GLN A 31 10.20 -8.11 -29.86
N MET A 32 9.93 -8.08 -31.16
CA MET A 32 8.94 -8.94 -31.81
C MET A 32 9.35 -9.30 -33.24
N ALA A 33 9.06 -10.53 -33.67
CA ALA A 33 9.20 -10.99 -35.04
C ALA A 33 7.91 -11.65 -35.57
N ASP A 34 7.55 -11.40 -36.83
CA ASP A 34 6.49 -12.12 -37.56
C ASP A 34 7.12 -13.23 -38.42
N VAL A 35 6.75 -14.47 -38.15
CA VAL A 35 7.37 -15.67 -38.70
C VAL A 35 6.33 -16.47 -39.50
N GLY A 36 6.57 -16.66 -40.79
CA GLY A 36 5.68 -17.40 -41.67
C GLY A 36 6.01 -17.24 -43.16
N PRO A 37 5.13 -17.69 -44.07
CA PRO A 37 3.86 -18.36 -43.79
C PRO A 37 4.06 -19.76 -43.18
N ILE A 38 3.06 -20.22 -42.44
CA ILE A 38 3.02 -21.56 -41.85
C ILE A 38 1.72 -22.24 -42.30
N ASP A 39 1.84 -23.41 -42.94
CA ASP A 39 0.72 -24.10 -43.61
C ASP A 39 -0.50 -24.31 -42.68
N ILE A 40 -0.27 -24.79 -41.45
CA ILE A 40 -1.35 -25.04 -40.50
C ILE A 40 -2.08 -23.76 -40.08
N LEU A 41 -1.37 -22.63 -40.00
CA LEU A 41 -1.96 -21.34 -39.66
C LEU A 41 -2.69 -20.73 -40.85
N GLN A 42 -2.16 -20.87 -42.07
CA GLN A 42 -2.85 -20.45 -43.29
C GLN A 42 -4.17 -21.20 -43.50
N GLN A 43 -4.17 -22.50 -43.24
CA GLN A 43 -5.37 -23.34 -43.35
C GLN A 43 -6.49 -22.90 -42.38
N SER A 44 -6.16 -22.24 -41.28
CA SER A 44 -7.17 -21.77 -40.33
C SER A 44 -8.01 -20.61 -40.88
N ASN A 45 -7.51 -19.88 -41.89
CA ASN A 45 -8.17 -18.74 -42.54
C ASN A 45 -8.81 -17.75 -41.55
N ALA A 46 -8.10 -17.48 -40.45
CA ALA A 46 -8.55 -16.61 -39.38
C ALA A 46 -7.36 -15.82 -38.82
N GLU A 47 -7.61 -14.62 -38.31
CA GLU A 47 -6.58 -13.80 -37.67
C GLU A 47 -5.95 -14.52 -36.48
N VAL A 48 -6.78 -15.09 -35.63
CA VAL A 48 -6.41 -15.92 -34.47
C VAL A 48 -7.39 -17.09 -34.40
N ALA A 49 -6.93 -18.29 -34.71
CA ALA A 49 -7.66 -19.54 -34.54
C ALA A 49 -7.16 -20.35 -33.34
N TYR A 50 -5.89 -20.18 -32.96
CA TYR A 50 -5.26 -20.88 -31.85
C TYR A 50 -5.11 -19.99 -30.61
N PRO A 51 -5.05 -20.57 -29.39
CA PRO A 51 -4.77 -19.81 -28.18
C PRO A 51 -3.43 -19.08 -28.26
N ILE A 52 -3.35 -17.89 -27.67
CA ILE A 52 -2.08 -17.21 -27.42
C ILE A 52 -1.29 -18.02 -26.42
N ILE A 53 0.01 -18.20 -26.67
CA ILE A 53 0.92 -18.93 -25.81
C ILE A 53 1.83 -17.93 -25.10
N ARG A 54 2.13 -18.22 -23.84
CA ARG A 54 3.12 -17.49 -23.04
C ARG A 54 4.05 -18.52 -22.45
N ASP A 55 5.31 -18.44 -22.83
CA ASP A 55 6.37 -19.16 -22.16
C ASP A 55 7.00 -18.23 -21.12
N MET A 56 6.62 -18.46 -19.87
CA MET A 56 7.07 -17.64 -18.75
C MET A 56 8.48 -18.04 -18.29
N ASP A 57 9.00 -19.21 -18.71
CA ASP A 57 10.36 -19.65 -18.39
C ASP A 57 11.39 -18.95 -19.28
N THR A 58 11.00 -18.60 -20.51
CA THR A 58 11.82 -17.88 -21.49
C THR A 58 11.42 -16.42 -21.69
N PHE A 59 10.40 -15.94 -20.96
CA PHE A 59 9.82 -14.60 -21.05
C PHE A 59 9.35 -14.21 -22.46
N CYS A 60 8.82 -15.20 -23.19
CA CYS A 60 8.33 -15.07 -24.56
C CYS A 60 6.81 -15.27 -24.64
N TYR A 61 6.21 -14.77 -25.72
CA TYR A 61 4.84 -15.09 -26.10
C TYR A 61 4.74 -15.31 -27.60
N GLU A 62 3.81 -16.18 -27.99
CA GLU A 62 3.55 -16.52 -29.38
C GLU A 62 2.07 -16.33 -29.67
N ARG A 63 1.79 -15.62 -30.76
CA ARG A 63 0.43 -15.33 -31.18
C ARG A 63 0.29 -15.50 -32.68
N GLN A 64 -0.71 -16.25 -33.10
CA GLN A 64 -1.06 -16.32 -34.51
C GLN A 64 -1.45 -14.94 -35.03
N THR A 65 -0.91 -14.59 -36.19
CA THR A 65 -1.35 -13.46 -37.01
C THR A 65 -1.62 -13.97 -38.42
N ALA A 66 -2.89 -14.29 -38.68
CA ALA A 66 -3.35 -14.91 -39.91
C ALA A 66 -2.56 -16.19 -40.26
N GLY A 67 -1.76 -16.15 -41.34
CA GLY A 67 -0.93 -17.27 -41.79
C GLY A 67 0.47 -17.32 -41.19
N SER A 68 0.79 -16.45 -40.23
CA SER A 68 2.09 -16.33 -39.55
C SER A 68 1.92 -16.49 -38.03
N MET A 69 3.06 -16.52 -37.33
CA MET A 69 3.16 -16.44 -35.87
C MET A 69 4.02 -15.23 -35.47
N GLU A 70 3.48 -14.36 -34.63
CA GLU A 70 4.25 -13.34 -33.92
C GLU A 70 4.97 -13.99 -32.73
N VAL A 71 6.28 -13.79 -32.63
CA VAL A 71 7.12 -14.16 -31.50
C VAL A 71 7.57 -12.88 -30.81
N GLY A 72 7.10 -12.62 -29.59
CA GLY A 72 7.48 -11.46 -28.80
C GLY A 72 8.31 -11.85 -27.59
N SER A 73 9.32 -11.05 -27.24
CA SER A 73 10.18 -11.33 -26.08
C SER A 73 10.47 -10.15 -25.17
N TYR A 74 10.56 -10.45 -23.87
CA TYR A 74 11.09 -9.56 -22.83
C TYR A 74 12.45 -10.06 -22.29
N ALA A 75 13.04 -11.13 -22.83
CA ALA A 75 14.22 -11.79 -22.27
C ALA A 75 15.56 -11.14 -22.70
N HIS A 76 15.63 -9.82 -22.78
CA HIS A 76 16.86 -9.09 -23.12
C HIS A 76 17.21 -8.07 -22.04
N ARG A 77 18.36 -7.40 -22.19
CA ARG A 77 18.71 -6.26 -21.32
C ARG A 77 17.69 -5.12 -21.51
N PRO A 78 17.37 -4.31 -20.49
CA PRO A 78 16.53 -3.14 -20.69
C PRO A 78 17.19 -2.16 -21.68
N ILE A 79 16.43 -1.72 -22.69
CA ILE A 79 16.84 -0.71 -23.65
C ILE A 79 15.80 0.41 -23.60
N PHE A 80 16.23 1.60 -23.19
CA PHE A 80 15.34 2.76 -23.06
C PHE A 80 15.58 3.76 -24.18
N MET A 81 14.53 4.48 -24.54
CA MET A 81 14.58 5.61 -25.46
C MET A 81 13.91 6.79 -24.78
N HIS A 82 14.60 7.93 -24.69
CA HIS A 82 14.00 9.12 -24.12
C HIS A 82 12.85 9.62 -25.04
N PRO A 83 11.70 10.08 -24.52
CA PRO A 83 10.57 10.55 -25.34
C PRO A 83 10.90 11.64 -26.37
N ASN A 84 11.96 12.42 -26.11
CA ASN A 84 12.44 13.46 -27.03
C ASN A 84 13.30 12.93 -28.18
N ASP A 85 13.83 11.71 -28.04
CA ASP A 85 14.72 11.07 -29.01
C ASP A 85 13.95 10.12 -29.94
N ILE A 86 12.65 9.94 -29.71
CA ILE A 86 11.77 9.15 -30.59
C ILE A 86 11.68 9.87 -31.95
N PRO A 87 11.97 9.20 -33.08
CA PRO A 87 11.99 9.82 -34.40
C PRO A 87 10.61 10.33 -34.81
N SER A 88 10.58 11.32 -35.70
CA SER A 88 9.34 11.78 -36.32
C SER A 88 8.80 10.77 -37.34
N ASN A 89 7.55 10.96 -37.80
CA ASN A 89 6.99 10.15 -38.88
C ASN A 89 7.81 10.24 -40.18
N GLU A 90 8.47 11.36 -40.45
CA GLU A 90 9.29 11.56 -41.67
C GLU A 90 10.65 10.84 -41.57
N GLU A 91 11.19 10.73 -40.36
CA GLU A 91 12.48 10.06 -40.08
C GLU A 91 12.32 8.54 -39.92
N SER A 92 11.10 8.07 -39.68
CA SER A 92 10.79 6.67 -39.43
C SER A 92 10.59 5.88 -40.72
N ALA A 93 11.12 4.66 -40.78
CA ALA A 93 10.91 3.79 -41.95
C ALA A 93 9.45 3.34 -42.10
N LEU A 94 8.78 3.04 -40.99
CA LEU A 94 7.36 2.63 -40.93
C LEU A 94 6.61 3.44 -39.86
N SER A 95 7.02 3.33 -38.61
CA SER A 95 6.43 4.04 -37.47
C SER A 95 7.52 4.54 -36.50
N PRO A 96 7.33 5.68 -35.84
CA PRO A 96 8.19 6.16 -34.76
C PRO A 96 8.45 5.18 -33.62
N THR A 97 7.54 4.24 -33.40
CA THR A 97 7.63 3.25 -32.31
C THR A 97 8.28 1.95 -32.75
N GLU A 98 8.75 1.86 -33.99
CA GLU A 98 9.35 0.65 -34.58
C GLU A 98 10.80 0.94 -34.94
N LEU A 99 11.70 0.49 -34.07
CA LEU A 99 13.14 0.66 -34.25
C LEU A 99 13.74 -0.59 -34.91
N PRO A 100 14.91 -0.46 -35.59
CA PRO A 100 15.65 -1.61 -36.08
C PRO A 100 15.90 -2.64 -34.98
N LEU A 101 15.69 -3.92 -35.30
CA LEU A 101 15.93 -5.01 -34.37
C LEU A 101 17.41 -5.06 -33.97
N THR A 102 17.66 -5.22 -32.67
CA THR A 102 18.98 -5.63 -32.16
C THR A 102 19.06 -7.16 -32.20
N GLN A 103 19.57 -7.70 -33.30
CA GLN A 103 19.56 -9.14 -33.61
C GLN A 103 20.21 -9.98 -32.49
N ASP A 104 21.39 -9.59 -32.01
CA ASP A 104 22.10 -10.30 -30.95
C ASP A 104 21.30 -10.41 -29.64
N ASP A 105 20.40 -9.45 -29.38
CA ASP A 105 19.52 -9.46 -28.21
C ASP A 105 18.30 -10.40 -28.39
N PHE A 106 17.96 -10.81 -29.64
CA PHE A 106 16.77 -11.59 -30.01
C PHE A 106 17.03 -13.03 -30.48
N ASP A 107 18.22 -13.32 -31.02
CA ASP A 107 18.58 -14.66 -31.53
C ASP A 107 18.33 -15.78 -30.50
N PRO A 108 18.74 -15.67 -29.22
CA PRO A 108 18.48 -16.71 -28.22
C PRO A 108 17.00 -17.00 -28.00
N GLN A 109 16.15 -15.97 -28.08
CA GLN A 109 14.72 -16.06 -27.82
C GLN A 109 13.99 -16.65 -29.03
N MET A 110 14.48 -16.38 -30.24
CA MET A 110 14.01 -17.06 -31.44
C MET A 110 14.38 -18.55 -31.40
N GLU A 111 15.59 -18.92 -30.95
CA GLU A 111 15.97 -20.32 -30.74
C GLU A 111 15.05 -21.02 -29.73
N GLN A 112 14.75 -20.37 -28.60
CA GLN A 112 13.81 -20.88 -27.60
C GLN A 112 12.38 -21.03 -28.13
N ALA A 113 11.90 -20.07 -28.92
CA ALA A 113 10.59 -20.16 -29.57
C ALA A 113 10.54 -21.34 -30.57
N ILE A 114 11.61 -21.59 -31.32
CA ILE A 114 11.72 -22.76 -32.22
C ILE A 114 11.74 -24.08 -31.43
N GLU A 115 12.43 -24.12 -30.28
CA GLU A 115 12.41 -25.30 -29.40
C GLU A 115 10.98 -25.59 -28.90
N LEU A 116 10.23 -24.55 -28.53
CA LEU A 116 8.83 -24.67 -28.12
C LEU A 116 7.90 -25.04 -29.29
N MET A 117 8.14 -24.49 -30.47
CA MET A 117 7.32 -24.63 -31.67
C MET A 117 8.18 -24.88 -32.91
N GLU A 118 8.48 -26.16 -33.17
CA GLU A 118 9.35 -26.61 -34.28
C GLU A 118 8.94 -26.01 -35.65
N MET A 119 7.64 -25.78 -35.87
CA MET A 119 7.10 -25.18 -37.11
C MET A 119 7.65 -23.76 -37.42
N LEU A 120 8.22 -23.06 -36.42
CA LEU A 120 8.87 -21.77 -36.63
C LEU A 120 10.22 -21.91 -37.34
N GLY A 121 10.92 -23.03 -37.17
CA GLY A 121 12.24 -23.26 -37.74
C GLY A 121 12.24 -23.48 -39.26
N ASP A 122 11.11 -23.92 -39.82
CA ASP A 122 10.92 -24.11 -41.26
C ASP A 122 10.38 -22.86 -41.98
N ALA A 123 10.01 -21.83 -41.22
CA ALA A 123 9.36 -20.62 -41.70
C ALA A 123 10.33 -19.44 -41.85
N GLU A 124 9.94 -18.43 -42.63
CA GLU A 124 10.74 -17.22 -42.84
C GLU A 124 10.38 -16.13 -41.82
N ILE A 125 11.38 -15.39 -41.32
CA ILE A 125 11.13 -14.15 -40.59
C ILE A 125 10.79 -13.07 -41.62
N LYS A 126 9.52 -12.66 -41.67
CA LYS A 126 9.04 -11.61 -42.60
C LYS A 126 9.39 -10.22 -42.11
N TYR A 127 9.33 -10.05 -40.80
CA TYR A 127 9.42 -8.75 -40.14
C TYR A 127 9.94 -8.95 -38.73
N ALA A 128 10.83 -8.07 -38.27
CA ALA A 128 11.28 -8.08 -36.89
C ALA A 128 11.69 -6.68 -36.45
N ILE A 129 11.32 -6.32 -35.22
CA ILE A 129 11.47 -4.96 -34.70
C ILE A 129 11.79 -4.90 -33.22
N ASN A 130 12.41 -3.79 -32.85
CA ASN A 130 12.43 -3.25 -31.51
C ASN A 130 11.23 -2.28 -31.35
N GLY A 131 10.11 -2.75 -30.82
CA GLY A 131 8.90 -1.95 -30.57
C GLY A 131 8.97 -1.16 -29.26
N LEU A 132 8.45 0.06 -29.23
CA LEU A 132 8.41 0.87 -28.01
C LEU A 132 7.13 0.64 -27.19
N LEU A 133 7.30 0.42 -25.89
CA LEU A 133 6.24 0.39 -24.88
C LEU A 133 6.54 1.36 -23.73
N SER A 134 5.57 1.61 -22.86
CA SER A 134 5.75 2.47 -21.67
C SER A 134 5.94 1.63 -20.41
N LEU A 135 6.98 1.92 -19.63
CA LEU A 135 7.19 1.38 -18.29
C LEU A 135 7.11 2.48 -17.23
N THR A 136 6.60 2.14 -16.06
CA THR A 136 6.48 3.04 -14.91
C THR A 136 7.29 2.48 -13.74
N PRO A 137 7.73 3.32 -12.79
CA PRO A 137 8.61 2.87 -11.69
C PRO A 137 8.05 1.75 -10.82
N ASP A 138 6.73 1.56 -10.80
CA ASP A 138 6.03 0.56 -10.00
C ASP A 138 5.20 -0.42 -10.84
N ALA A 139 5.40 -0.44 -12.16
CA ALA A 139 4.69 -1.25 -13.15
C ALA A 139 3.16 -1.01 -13.23
N MET A 140 2.61 -0.07 -12.46
CA MET A 140 1.20 0.32 -12.52
C MET A 140 0.98 1.46 -13.51
N PRO A 141 -0.18 1.53 -14.19
CA PRO A 141 -0.49 2.66 -15.07
C PRO A 141 -0.53 3.98 -14.31
N VAL A 142 -0.50 5.10 -15.04
CA VAL A 142 -0.52 6.45 -14.46
C VAL A 142 -1.79 7.17 -14.89
N LEU A 143 -2.77 7.20 -13.98
CA LEU A 143 -4.15 7.57 -14.29
C LEU A 143 -4.66 8.68 -13.36
N GLY A 144 -5.52 9.56 -13.89
CA GLY A 144 -6.21 10.59 -13.11
C GLY A 144 -5.73 12.01 -13.39
N GLU A 145 -6.33 12.98 -12.69
CA GLU A 145 -6.00 14.40 -12.80
C GLU A 145 -4.60 14.67 -12.24
N THR A 146 -3.76 15.40 -12.97
CA THR A 146 -2.40 15.72 -12.55
C THR A 146 -2.40 16.61 -11.30
N PRO A 147 -1.53 16.37 -10.31
CA PRO A 147 -1.43 17.25 -9.14
C PRO A 147 -1.02 18.68 -9.45
N GLU A 148 -0.27 18.90 -10.54
CA GLU A 148 0.32 20.18 -10.90
C GLU A 148 -0.66 21.10 -11.64
N VAL A 149 -1.53 20.54 -12.48
CA VAL A 149 -2.40 21.31 -13.38
C VAL A 149 -3.84 20.80 -13.30
N LYS A 150 -4.73 21.69 -12.83
CA LYS A 150 -6.17 21.44 -12.77
C LYS A 150 -6.73 21.16 -14.18
N ASN A 151 -7.59 20.16 -14.28
CA ASN A 151 -8.24 19.66 -15.48
C ASN A 151 -7.29 19.10 -16.56
N LEU A 152 -6.02 18.85 -16.23
CA LEU A 152 -5.11 18.06 -17.06
C LEU A 152 -5.09 16.63 -16.51
N TRP A 153 -5.41 15.66 -17.36
CA TRP A 153 -5.59 14.27 -16.97
C TRP A 153 -4.58 13.36 -17.66
N SER A 154 -4.19 12.29 -16.98
CA SER A 154 -3.34 11.22 -17.51
C SER A 154 -4.16 9.96 -17.75
N ALA A 155 -3.93 9.33 -18.90
CA ALA A 155 -4.32 7.97 -19.24
C ALA A 155 -3.12 7.29 -19.92
N ALA A 156 -2.07 7.03 -19.14
CA ALA A 156 -0.75 6.66 -19.64
C ALA A 156 -0.26 5.31 -19.09
N ALA A 157 0.67 4.68 -19.83
CA ALA A 157 1.22 3.35 -19.54
C ALA A 157 0.15 2.25 -19.41
N VAL A 158 -0.75 2.19 -20.39
CA VAL A 158 -1.88 1.25 -20.44
C VAL A 158 -1.62 0.17 -21.48
N TRP A 159 -1.75 -1.11 -21.11
CA TRP A 159 -1.65 -2.22 -22.06
C TRP A 159 -2.87 -2.28 -22.97
N ILE A 160 -2.69 -2.77 -24.20
CA ILE A 160 -3.77 -2.87 -25.21
C ILE A 160 -5.00 -3.60 -24.64
N LYS A 161 -4.78 -4.73 -23.93
CA LYS A 161 -5.85 -5.55 -23.34
C LYS A 161 -6.70 -4.80 -22.29
N GLU A 162 -6.13 -3.77 -21.65
CA GLU A 162 -6.76 -3.00 -20.57
C GLU A 162 -7.41 -1.72 -21.08
N GLY A 163 -7.11 -1.29 -22.32
CA GLY A 163 -7.50 0.00 -22.90
C GLY A 163 -8.96 0.38 -22.68
N PRO A 164 -9.95 -0.46 -23.05
CA PRO A 164 -11.36 -0.15 -22.86
C PRO A 164 -11.75 0.06 -21.39
N GLY A 165 -11.21 -0.76 -20.48
CA GLY A 165 -11.49 -0.65 -19.04
C GLY A 165 -10.89 0.62 -18.43
N ILE A 166 -9.66 0.97 -18.80
CA ILE A 166 -9.04 2.22 -18.36
C ILE A 166 -9.74 3.45 -18.92
N ALA A 167 -10.17 3.40 -20.18
CA ALA A 167 -10.94 4.49 -20.79
C ALA A 167 -12.25 4.74 -20.04
N GLN A 168 -12.97 3.66 -19.68
CA GLN A 168 -14.16 3.76 -18.84
C GLN A 168 -13.83 4.36 -17.47
N LEU A 169 -12.80 3.84 -16.79
CA LEU A 169 -12.38 4.31 -15.47
C LEU A 169 -12.08 5.82 -15.47
N VAL A 170 -11.27 6.30 -16.42
CA VAL A 170 -10.92 7.72 -16.51
C VAL A 170 -12.13 8.58 -16.89
N ALA A 171 -12.99 8.11 -17.79
CA ALA A 171 -14.21 8.84 -18.17
C ALA A 171 -15.18 9.00 -16.98
N GLU A 172 -15.37 7.95 -16.18
CA GLU A 172 -16.16 8.00 -14.95
C GLU A 172 -15.55 8.96 -13.94
N TRP A 173 -14.23 8.89 -13.75
CA TRP A 173 -13.53 9.78 -12.82
C TRP A 173 -13.67 11.25 -13.20
N MET A 174 -13.53 11.57 -14.48
CA MET A 174 -13.74 12.93 -15.00
C MET A 174 -15.20 13.40 -14.84
N THR A 175 -16.17 12.50 -14.96
CA THR A 175 -17.60 12.84 -14.97
C THR A 175 -18.18 12.93 -13.56
N TYR A 176 -17.86 11.97 -12.69
CA TYR A 176 -18.42 11.84 -11.35
C TYR A 176 -17.50 12.36 -10.24
N GLY A 177 -16.24 12.67 -10.57
CA GLY A 177 -15.20 13.02 -9.60
C GLY A 177 -14.57 11.80 -8.91
N TYR A 178 -15.00 10.58 -9.24
CA TYR A 178 -14.43 9.31 -8.78
C TYR A 178 -14.79 8.17 -9.76
N PRO A 179 -13.97 7.12 -9.90
CA PRO A 179 -14.36 5.91 -10.62
C PRO A 179 -15.25 5.02 -9.74
N HIS A 180 -16.38 4.58 -10.25
CA HIS A 180 -17.39 3.90 -9.42
C HIS A 180 -17.28 2.37 -9.43
N LEU A 181 -16.65 1.79 -10.45
CA LEU A 181 -16.55 0.34 -10.61
C LEU A 181 -15.25 -0.26 -10.05
N CYS A 182 -14.13 0.45 -10.19
CA CYS A 182 -12.82 -0.07 -9.86
C CYS A 182 -12.02 0.99 -9.12
N ASP A 183 -11.44 0.60 -7.99
CA ASP A 183 -10.59 1.48 -7.22
C ASP A 183 -9.24 1.73 -7.94
N PRO A 184 -8.84 3.00 -8.16
CA PRO A 184 -7.63 3.34 -8.92
C PRO A 184 -6.41 3.50 -8.00
N HIS A 185 -6.46 3.10 -6.73
CA HIS A 185 -5.47 3.44 -5.68
C HIS A 185 -4.03 3.30 -6.15
N SER A 186 -3.69 2.12 -6.69
CA SER A 186 -2.34 1.81 -7.14
C SER A 186 -1.96 2.44 -8.48
N SER A 187 -2.94 2.97 -9.23
CA SER A 187 -2.77 3.57 -10.56
C SER A 187 -2.92 5.09 -10.57
N ASP A 188 -3.33 5.69 -9.45
CA ASP A 188 -3.52 7.14 -9.27
C ASP A 188 -2.19 7.88 -9.48
N ILE A 189 -2.15 8.88 -10.37
CA ILE A 189 -0.96 9.68 -10.68
C ILE A 189 -0.45 10.47 -9.45
N SER A 190 -1.32 10.79 -8.50
CA SER A 190 -0.96 11.53 -7.29
C SER A 190 -0.20 10.68 -6.25
N ARG A 191 -0.02 9.37 -6.49
CA ARG A 191 0.72 8.47 -5.60
C ARG A 191 2.23 8.75 -5.51
N PHE A 192 2.79 9.40 -6.53
CA PHE A 192 4.23 9.60 -6.65
C PHE A 192 4.74 10.82 -5.87
N TYR A 193 5.79 10.61 -5.09
CA TYR A 193 6.56 11.66 -4.44
C TYR A 193 7.51 12.37 -5.41
N PRO A 194 7.96 13.60 -5.11
CA PRO A 194 8.83 14.35 -6.01
C PRO A 194 10.10 13.60 -6.46
N HIS A 195 10.73 12.83 -5.56
CA HIS A 195 11.94 12.06 -5.90
C HIS A 195 11.64 10.86 -6.83
N GLU A 196 10.44 10.29 -6.76
CA GLU A 196 10.00 9.17 -7.60
C GLU A 196 9.68 9.61 -9.04
N LYS A 197 9.49 10.92 -9.26
CA LYS A 197 9.25 11.52 -10.58
C LYS A 197 10.52 11.86 -11.35
N THR A 198 11.70 11.66 -10.75
CA THR A 198 12.97 11.97 -11.41
C THR A 198 13.32 10.89 -12.44
N GLU A 199 13.90 11.30 -13.57
CA GLU A 199 14.36 10.37 -14.62
C GLU A 199 15.29 9.29 -14.04
N HIS A 200 16.20 9.68 -13.13
CA HIS A 200 17.10 8.76 -12.46
C HIS A 200 16.35 7.64 -11.70
N HIS A 201 15.29 7.99 -10.96
CA HIS A 201 14.48 7.01 -10.26
C HIS A 201 13.70 6.13 -11.23
N ILE A 202 13.06 6.74 -12.24
CA ILE A 202 12.25 6.05 -13.24
C ILE A 202 13.10 5.00 -13.96
N TYR A 203 14.27 5.38 -14.46
CA TYR A 203 15.14 4.49 -15.24
C TYR A 203 15.66 3.34 -14.38
N ALA A 204 16.08 3.63 -13.14
CA ALA A 204 16.60 2.60 -12.24
C ALA A 204 15.53 1.55 -11.89
N ARG A 205 14.30 1.99 -11.59
CA ARG A 205 13.17 1.10 -11.29
C ARG A 205 12.75 0.30 -12.52
N CYS A 206 12.54 0.97 -13.65
CA CYS A 206 12.15 0.31 -14.89
C CYS A 206 13.18 -0.71 -15.35
N ALA A 207 14.48 -0.44 -15.16
CA ALA A 207 15.55 -1.38 -15.49
C ALA A 207 15.49 -2.63 -14.61
N GLU A 208 15.20 -2.47 -13.31
CA GLU A 208 15.12 -3.59 -12.38
C GLU A 208 13.94 -4.52 -12.67
N HIS A 209 12.78 -3.98 -13.07
CA HIS A 209 11.57 -4.81 -13.30
C HIS A 209 11.25 -5.13 -14.76
N PHE A 210 12.02 -4.68 -15.74
CA PHE A 210 11.73 -4.95 -17.16
C PHE A 210 11.48 -6.45 -17.42
N ASN A 211 12.40 -7.31 -17.01
CA ASN A 211 12.27 -8.77 -17.18
C ASN A 211 11.28 -9.39 -16.17
N LYS A 212 10.90 -8.66 -15.12
CA LYS A 212 9.86 -9.08 -14.17
C LYS A 212 8.46 -8.97 -14.76
N THR A 213 8.30 -8.40 -15.96
CA THR A 213 7.02 -8.39 -16.69
C THR A 213 6.47 -9.81 -16.82
N TYR A 214 7.31 -10.81 -17.15
CA TYR A 214 6.96 -12.24 -17.18
C TYR A 214 7.61 -13.04 -16.05
N GLY A 215 8.45 -12.42 -15.21
CA GLY A 215 9.06 -13.07 -14.06
C GLY A 215 8.09 -13.36 -12.91
N ILE A 216 8.44 -14.33 -12.06
CA ILE A 216 7.71 -14.64 -10.82
C ILE A 216 8.18 -13.66 -9.73
N VAL A 217 7.31 -12.74 -9.34
CA VAL A 217 7.58 -11.72 -8.32
C VAL A 217 6.82 -12.03 -7.04
N HIS A 218 7.51 -12.05 -5.91
CA HIS A 218 6.85 -12.23 -4.63
C HIS A 218 6.13 -10.93 -4.20
N PRO A 219 4.91 -10.96 -3.64
CA PRO A 219 4.15 -9.75 -3.28
C PRO A 219 4.86 -8.81 -2.29
N ARG A 220 5.82 -9.33 -1.54
CA ARG A 220 6.64 -8.57 -0.57
C ARG A 220 8.08 -8.34 -1.02
N GLU A 221 8.39 -8.68 -2.28
CA GLU A 221 9.71 -8.47 -2.84
C GLU A 221 10.12 -7.00 -2.69
N GLN A 222 11.37 -6.79 -2.30
CA GLN A 222 11.91 -5.46 -2.08
C GLN A 222 12.77 -5.05 -3.25
N TRP A 223 12.63 -3.80 -3.64
CA TRP A 223 13.49 -3.21 -4.65
C TRP A 223 14.96 -3.17 -4.21
N ALA A 224 15.85 -3.46 -5.14
CA ALA A 224 17.30 -3.33 -4.95
C ALA A 224 17.81 -1.94 -5.35
N SER A 225 17.22 -1.34 -6.38
CA SER A 225 17.55 0.02 -6.85
C SER A 225 16.99 1.10 -5.92
N GLN A 226 17.50 2.34 -6.03
CA GLN A 226 16.93 3.55 -5.40
C GLN A 226 16.60 3.41 -3.90
N ARG A 227 17.42 2.66 -3.16
CA ARG A 227 17.33 2.50 -1.71
C ARG A 227 18.01 3.65 -1.00
N ASN A 228 17.69 3.86 0.28
CA ASN A 228 18.26 4.88 1.15
C ASN A 228 17.95 6.34 0.75
N MET A 229 16.90 6.56 -0.03
CA MET A 229 16.49 7.90 -0.46
C MET A 229 15.96 8.74 0.71
N ARG A 230 15.25 8.11 1.64
CA ARG A 230 14.74 8.74 2.87
C ARG A 230 15.06 7.82 4.04
N ARG A 231 15.65 8.40 5.08
CA ARG A 231 16.03 7.70 6.31
C ARG A 231 15.52 8.46 7.50
N SER A 232 14.99 7.74 8.48
CA SER A 232 14.62 8.33 9.75
C SER A 232 15.89 8.79 10.50
N PRO A 233 15.76 9.68 11.50
CA PRO A 233 16.90 10.09 12.30
C PRO A 233 17.40 8.96 13.20
N PHE A 234 16.66 7.84 13.30
CA PHE A 234 16.99 6.66 14.10
C PHE A 234 17.79 5.62 13.31
N TYR A 235 17.88 5.75 11.98
CA TYR A 235 18.46 4.76 11.07
C TYR A 235 19.81 4.21 11.55
N ALA A 236 20.72 5.05 12.05
CA ALA A 236 22.02 4.61 12.55
C ALA A 236 21.94 3.69 13.79
N ARG A 237 20.94 3.87 14.66
CA ARG A 237 20.67 2.96 15.79
C ARG A 237 20.03 1.67 15.30
N GLU A 238 19.10 1.78 14.37
CA GLU A 238 18.39 0.64 13.81
C GLU A 238 19.32 -0.29 13.04
N GLU A 239 20.23 0.27 12.23
CA GLU A 239 21.30 -0.47 11.56
C GLU A 239 22.21 -1.17 12.57
N ALA A 240 22.63 -0.48 13.64
CA ALA A 240 23.45 -1.06 14.70
C ALA A 240 22.72 -2.20 15.47
N LEU A 241 21.39 -2.17 15.51
CA LEU A 241 20.54 -3.23 16.08
C LEU A 241 20.23 -4.35 15.06
N GLY A 242 20.78 -4.26 13.85
CA GLY A 242 20.63 -5.25 12.79
C GLY A 242 19.23 -5.27 12.17
N ALA A 243 18.66 -4.08 11.95
CA ALA A 243 17.40 -3.94 11.23
C ALA A 243 17.48 -4.50 9.80
N THR A 244 16.46 -5.27 9.41
CA THR A 244 16.18 -5.55 7.99
C THR A 244 15.18 -4.53 7.47
N PHE A 245 15.58 -3.73 6.49
CA PHE A 245 14.76 -2.61 5.99
C PHE A 245 13.99 -2.95 4.72
N PHE A 246 12.73 -2.55 4.67
CA PHE A 246 11.88 -2.54 3.48
C PHE A 246 11.63 -1.09 3.05
N ASP A 247 11.45 -0.89 1.74
CA ASP A 247 11.11 0.41 1.17
C ASP A 247 9.63 0.74 1.41
N ALA A 248 9.35 2.00 1.74
CA ALA A 248 8.02 2.58 1.67
C ALA A 248 8.11 3.99 1.10
N ARG A 249 7.95 4.13 -0.22
CA ARG A 249 7.99 5.43 -0.92
C ARG A 249 9.31 6.18 -0.65
N GLY A 250 10.41 5.44 -0.74
CA GLY A 250 11.78 5.91 -0.50
C GLY A 250 12.25 5.82 0.95
N TRP A 251 11.35 5.61 1.93
CA TRP A 251 11.73 5.42 3.33
C TRP A 251 12.26 4.02 3.60
N GLU A 252 13.41 3.95 4.26
CA GLU A 252 13.93 2.71 4.86
C GLU A 252 13.19 2.41 6.16
N ARG A 253 12.35 1.36 6.18
CA ARG A 253 11.56 0.96 7.36
C ARG A 253 12.01 -0.39 7.92
N PRO A 254 12.46 -0.48 9.19
CA PRO A 254 12.80 -1.76 9.80
C PRO A 254 11.60 -2.70 9.87
N GLN A 255 11.74 -3.93 9.39
CA GLN A 255 10.72 -4.97 9.49
C GLN A 255 10.88 -5.87 10.71
N TRP A 256 12.13 -6.09 11.12
CA TRP A 256 12.54 -6.80 12.34
C TRP A 256 14.01 -6.46 12.63
N PHE A 257 14.47 -6.78 13.84
CA PHE A 257 15.82 -6.48 14.32
C PHE A 257 16.57 -7.74 14.73
N ALA A 258 17.75 -7.99 14.16
CA ALA A 258 18.57 -9.15 14.49
C ALA A 258 18.99 -9.19 15.97
N SER A 259 19.08 -8.04 16.64
CA SER A 259 19.32 -7.95 18.09
C SER A 259 18.31 -8.72 18.95
N ASN A 260 17.12 -8.98 18.40
CA ASN A 260 16.03 -9.69 19.05
C ASN A 260 16.05 -11.21 18.83
N ALA A 261 17.02 -11.76 18.09
CA ALA A 261 17.06 -13.20 17.76
C ALA A 261 16.99 -14.12 19.00
N LYS A 262 17.63 -13.73 20.12
CA LYS A 262 17.57 -14.50 21.39
C LYS A 262 16.17 -14.65 21.98
N LEU A 263 15.21 -13.81 21.59
CA LEU A 263 13.82 -13.91 22.05
C LEU A 263 13.11 -15.11 21.42
N MET A 264 13.62 -15.65 20.31
CA MET A 264 13.05 -16.86 19.70
C MET A 264 13.19 -18.08 20.62
N ASP A 265 14.22 -18.13 21.46
CA ASP A 265 14.37 -19.22 22.45
C ASP A 265 13.29 -19.14 23.53
N LYS A 266 12.92 -17.91 23.92
CA LYS A 266 11.84 -17.65 24.88
C LYS A 266 10.46 -17.97 24.28
N PHE A 267 10.25 -17.66 23.00
CA PHE A 267 8.97 -17.81 22.31
C PHE A 267 9.02 -18.89 21.21
N LYS A 268 9.66 -20.03 21.51
CA LYS A 268 9.98 -21.07 20.53
C LYS A 268 8.78 -21.54 19.73
N ASP A 269 7.64 -21.75 20.38
CA ASP A 269 6.44 -22.28 19.72
C ASP A 269 5.85 -21.31 18.68
N ALA A 270 6.00 -19.99 18.90
CA ALA A 270 5.54 -18.96 17.98
C ALA A 270 6.58 -18.62 16.89
N CYS A 271 7.81 -19.10 17.00
CA CYS A 271 8.95 -18.74 16.15
C CYS A 271 9.42 -19.90 15.26
N GLN A 272 8.52 -20.84 14.94
CA GLN A 272 8.83 -21.94 14.03
C GLN A 272 9.16 -21.41 12.63
N PRO A 273 10.19 -21.96 11.95
CA PRO A 273 10.50 -21.57 10.58
C PRO A 273 9.39 -22.01 9.63
N ARG A 274 9.32 -21.37 8.47
CA ARG A 274 8.47 -21.80 7.35
C ARG A 274 9.30 -22.68 6.43
N GLU A 275 8.78 -23.87 6.12
CA GLU A 275 9.50 -24.88 5.32
C GLU A 275 9.51 -24.54 3.83
N HIS A 276 8.39 -24.04 3.31
CA HIS A 276 8.25 -23.71 1.90
C HIS A 276 8.92 -22.38 1.57
N GLU A 277 9.76 -22.35 0.52
CA GLU A 277 10.57 -21.17 0.20
C GLU A 277 9.75 -19.92 -0.09
N TRP A 278 8.63 -20.04 -0.81
CA TRP A 278 7.72 -18.93 -1.09
C TRP A 278 7.18 -18.29 0.20
N ASP A 279 6.92 -19.12 1.20
CA ASP A 279 6.28 -18.69 2.43
C ASP A 279 7.33 -18.09 3.40
N ALA A 280 8.59 -18.54 3.32
CA ALA A 280 9.72 -18.05 4.12
C ALA A 280 10.36 -16.75 3.58
N ARG A 281 10.06 -16.41 2.33
CA ARG A 281 10.58 -15.28 1.58
C ARG A 281 10.04 -13.94 2.14
N TRP A 282 10.92 -12.95 2.34
CA TRP A 282 10.61 -11.63 2.94
C TRP A 282 9.83 -11.71 4.26
N TRP A 283 10.17 -12.71 5.08
CA TRP A 283 9.57 -12.97 6.38
C TRP A 283 10.63 -13.41 7.38
N SER A 284 10.39 -13.15 8.68
CA SER A 284 11.25 -13.62 9.76
C SER A 284 10.40 -14.03 10.97
N PRO A 285 10.72 -15.14 11.66
CA PRO A 285 10.08 -15.50 12.91
C PRO A 285 10.39 -14.49 14.04
N ILE A 286 11.44 -13.67 13.88
CA ILE A 286 11.78 -12.61 14.84
C ILE A 286 10.62 -11.63 15.03
N SER A 287 9.83 -11.32 13.98
CA SER A 287 8.66 -10.45 14.13
C SER A 287 7.63 -11.02 15.13
N ASN A 288 7.49 -12.35 15.24
CA ASN A 288 6.60 -12.94 16.24
C ASN A 288 7.18 -12.82 17.65
N ALA A 289 8.50 -12.97 17.81
CA ALA A 289 9.18 -12.77 19.08
C ALA A 289 9.12 -11.31 19.55
N GLU A 290 9.32 -10.36 18.66
CA GLU A 290 9.15 -8.92 18.92
C GLU A 290 7.74 -8.58 19.36
N HIS A 291 6.74 -9.12 18.64
CA HIS A 291 5.34 -8.97 19.00
C HIS A 291 5.09 -9.42 20.43
N LEU A 292 5.44 -10.66 20.76
CA LEU A 292 5.18 -11.24 22.09
C LEU A 292 5.96 -10.51 23.19
N GLN A 293 7.22 -10.13 22.93
CA GLN A 293 8.00 -9.36 23.90
C GLN A 293 7.39 -7.98 24.15
N MET A 294 6.92 -7.27 23.12
CA MET A 294 6.20 -6.00 23.28
C MET A 294 4.92 -6.18 24.09
N ARG A 295 4.17 -7.28 23.86
CA ARG A 295 2.96 -7.63 24.62
C ARG A 295 3.23 -7.95 26.10
N GLU A 296 4.43 -8.41 26.44
CA GLU A 296 4.82 -8.68 27.83
C GLU A 296 5.50 -7.50 28.51
N SER A 297 6.03 -6.54 27.75
CA SER A 297 6.90 -5.47 28.27
C SER A 297 6.65 -4.12 27.59
N VAL A 298 7.57 -3.65 26.74
CA VAL A 298 7.47 -2.39 26.00
C VAL A 298 8.33 -2.47 24.73
N GLY A 299 7.84 -1.93 23.63
CA GLY A 299 8.52 -1.86 22.35
C GLY A 299 8.59 -0.44 21.79
N MET A 300 9.63 -0.16 21.01
CA MET A 300 9.81 1.08 20.25
C MET A 300 9.71 0.80 18.75
N VAL A 301 8.85 1.52 18.05
CA VAL A 301 8.60 1.37 16.61
C VAL A 301 8.88 2.69 15.92
N ASP A 302 9.66 2.67 14.84
CA ASP A 302 9.84 3.85 13.99
C ASP A 302 8.64 4.04 13.06
N LEU A 303 7.97 5.19 13.23
CA LEU A 303 6.81 5.63 12.46
C LEU A 303 7.09 6.89 11.63
N THR A 304 8.36 7.29 11.51
CA THR A 304 8.78 8.51 10.78
C THR A 304 8.32 8.52 9.33
N ALA A 305 8.03 7.35 8.75
CA ALA A 305 7.51 7.25 7.40
C ALA A 305 6.06 7.76 7.22
N PHE A 306 5.33 8.06 8.30
CA PHE A 306 4.04 8.73 8.19
C PHE A 306 4.14 10.07 7.50
N ASN A 307 3.01 10.52 6.98
CA ASN A 307 2.86 11.85 6.44
C ASN A 307 2.03 12.69 7.40
N GLU A 308 2.55 13.87 7.72
CA GLU A 308 1.89 14.81 8.61
C GLU A 308 1.57 16.10 7.87
N PHE A 309 0.30 16.50 7.90
CA PHE A 309 -0.17 17.73 7.26
C PHE A 309 -0.81 18.67 8.28
N ASP A 310 -0.30 19.88 8.37
CA ASP A 310 -0.86 20.92 9.23
C ASP A 310 -1.82 21.79 8.44
N PHE A 311 -3.02 21.97 9.00
CA PHE A 311 -4.04 22.91 8.54
C PHE A 311 -4.25 23.97 9.62
N THR A 312 -3.98 25.22 9.26
CA THR A 312 -4.08 26.36 10.17
C THR A 312 -4.97 27.46 9.62
N GLY A 313 -5.54 28.27 10.52
CA GLY A 313 -6.36 29.44 10.19
C GLY A 313 -7.85 29.27 10.52
N PRO A 314 -8.63 30.35 10.42
CA PRO A 314 -10.00 30.42 10.92
C PRO A 314 -10.97 29.49 10.17
N GLY A 315 -10.65 29.13 8.92
CA GLY A 315 -11.44 28.20 8.11
C GLY A 315 -11.12 26.72 8.35
N ALA A 316 -10.04 26.38 9.07
CA ALA A 316 -9.50 25.02 9.11
C ALA A 316 -10.50 24.00 9.67
N LEU A 317 -11.23 24.34 10.73
CA LEU A 317 -12.24 23.46 11.32
C LEU A 317 -13.39 23.19 10.33
N GLY A 318 -13.91 24.23 9.68
CA GLY A 318 -15.01 24.10 8.73
C GLY A 318 -14.61 23.24 7.52
N PHE A 319 -13.40 23.46 7.01
CA PHE A 319 -12.83 22.66 5.92
C PHE A 319 -12.66 21.19 6.31
N LEU A 320 -12.01 20.89 7.44
CA LEU A 320 -11.81 19.49 7.87
C LEU A 320 -13.14 18.81 8.24
N GLN A 321 -14.14 19.56 8.73
CA GLN A 321 -15.48 19.03 8.92
C GLN A 321 -16.12 18.60 7.59
N TYR A 322 -15.86 19.31 6.49
CA TYR A 322 -16.35 18.92 5.17
C TYR A 322 -15.60 17.72 4.57
N MET A 323 -14.30 17.60 4.84
CA MET A 323 -13.49 16.49 4.32
C MET A 323 -13.74 15.17 5.05
N CYS A 324 -13.91 15.22 6.37
CA CYS A 324 -13.94 14.02 7.21
C CYS A 324 -15.36 13.51 7.47
N VAL A 325 -15.54 12.19 7.60
CA VAL A 325 -16.84 11.60 8.00
C VAL A 325 -17.15 11.89 9.48
N ASN A 326 -16.19 11.67 10.38
CA ASN A 326 -16.38 11.84 11.82
C ASN A 326 -16.27 13.32 12.22
N ASN A 327 -16.83 13.67 13.38
CA ASN A 327 -16.79 15.03 13.90
C ASN A 327 -15.38 15.36 14.41
N VAL A 328 -14.71 16.31 13.77
CA VAL A 328 -13.36 16.77 14.15
C VAL A 328 -13.39 18.01 15.05
N ASP A 329 -14.58 18.56 15.34
CA ASP A 329 -14.76 19.59 16.36
C ASP A 329 -14.72 18.99 17.76
N VAL A 330 -13.53 18.54 18.16
CA VAL A 330 -13.21 18.04 19.50
C VAL A 330 -12.43 19.10 20.26
N LYS A 331 -12.29 18.96 21.59
CA LYS A 331 -11.45 19.87 22.37
C LYS A 331 -10.00 19.90 21.85
N VAL A 332 -9.31 21.03 22.04
CA VAL A 332 -7.86 21.13 21.82
C VAL A 332 -7.14 20.06 22.66
N GLY A 333 -6.14 19.42 22.08
CA GLY A 333 -5.48 18.24 22.64
C GLY A 333 -6.32 16.96 22.50
N GLY A 334 -7.33 16.95 21.63
CA GLY A 334 -8.13 15.77 21.26
C GLY A 334 -7.77 15.27 19.86
N SER A 335 -8.15 14.02 19.56
CA SER A 335 -7.93 13.40 18.26
C SER A 335 -9.15 12.62 17.76
N VAL A 336 -9.20 12.38 16.46
CA VAL A 336 -10.27 11.66 15.78
C VAL A 336 -9.71 10.83 14.63
N TYR A 337 -9.82 9.50 14.74
CA TYR A 337 -9.72 8.61 13.57
C TYR A 337 -10.96 8.79 12.70
N THR A 338 -10.78 9.02 11.40
CA THR A 338 -11.88 9.25 10.47
C THR A 338 -11.57 8.76 9.05
N PRO A 339 -12.55 8.13 8.39
CA PRO A 339 -12.52 7.97 6.94
C PRO A 339 -12.64 9.31 6.22
N LEU A 340 -12.12 9.32 4.99
CA LEU A 340 -12.49 10.22 3.90
C LEU A 340 -13.24 9.39 2.85
N LEU A 341 -14.30 9.93 2.25
CA LEU A 341 -15.08 9.21 1.24
C LEU A 341 -15.00 9.87 -0.13
N THR A 342 -15.23 9.06 -1.15
CA THR A 342 -15.59 9.54 -2.48
C THR A 342 -17.03 10.07 -2.48
N PRO A 343 -17.46 10.82 -3.50
CA PRO A 343 -18.88 11.17 -3.68
C PRO A 343 -19.82 9.96 -3.68
N GLY A 344 -19.35 8.79 -4.12
CA GLY A 344 -20.08 7.51 -4.08
C GLY A 344 -20.16 6.84 -2.71
N GLY A 345 -19.61 7.44 -1.65
CA GLY A 345 -19.67 6.91 -0.28
C GLY A 345 -18.68 5.77 0.03
N GLY A 346 -17.81 5.41 -0.93
CA GLY A 346 -16.71 4.48 -0.73
C GLY A 346 -15.46 5.14 -0.16
N PHE A 347 -14.48 4.37 0.29
CA PHE A 347 -13.26 4.94 0.89
C PHE A 347 -12.40 5.68 -0.12
N ARG A 348 -11.96 6.89 0.26
CA ARG A 348 -10.87 7.61 -0.41
C ARG A 348 -9.58 7.58 0.40
N GLY A 349 -9.69 7.49 1.72
CA GLY A 349 -8.57 7.44 2.65
C GLY A 349 -9.06 7.16 4.06
N ASP A 350 -8.16 6.80 4.95
CA ASP A 350 -8.39 6.76 6.38
C ASP A 350 -7.19 7.36 7.12
N LEU A 351 -7.49 8.15 8.15
CA LEU A 351 -6.48 9.01 8.76
C LEU A 351 -6.87 9.40 10.18
N THR A 352 -5.93 10.02 10.88
CA THR A 352 -6.16 10.58 12.20
C THR A 352 -5.97 12.08 12.21
N ILE A 353 -6.94 12.79 12.76
CA ILE A 353 -6.90 14.25 12.96
C ILE A 353 -6.56 14.54 14.42
N MET A 354 -5.55 15.37 14.67
CA MET A 354 -5.23 15.94 15.97
C MET A 354 -5.62 17.42 15.97
N ARG A 355 -6.36 17.87 16.99
CA ARG A 355 -6.59 19.31 17.20
C ARG A 355 -5.53 19.86 18.14
N LEU A 356 -4.51 20.50 17.59
CA LEU A 356 -3.35 21.02 18.33
C LEU A 356 -3.61 22.43 18.90
N GLY A 357 -4.51 23.18 18.30
CA GLY A 357 -4.96 24.49 18.77
C GLY A 357 -6.39 24.82 18.32
N GLU A 358 -6.91 25.99 18.67
CA GLU A 358 -8.26 26.40 18.26
C GLU A 358 -8.43 26.39 16.73
N GLN A 359 -7.38 26.81 16.03
CA GLN A 359 -7.27 26.94 14.58
C GLN A 359 -6.06 26.19 14.02
N HIS A 360 -5.62 25.11 14.68
CA HIS A 360 -4.48 24.30 14.24
C HIS A 360 -4.80 22.83 14.38
N PHE A 361 -4.80 22.15 13.23
CA PHE A 361 -5.06 20.73 13.13
C PHE A 361 -3.90 20.06 12.42
N ARG A 362 -3.56 18.85 12.85
CA ARG A 362 -2.62 17.98 12.17
C ARG A 362 -3.33 16.73 11.69
N VAL A 363 -3.08 16.35 10.45
CA VAL A 363 -3.56 15.13 9.82
C VAL A 363 -2.39 14.15 9.74
N ILE A 364 -2.59 12.92 10.19
CA ILE A 364 -1.62 11.83 10.07
C ILE A 364 -2.17 10.78 9.11
N THR A 365 -1.39 10.45 8.07
CA THR A 365 -1.72 9.39 7.10
C THR A 365 -0.50 8.50 6.79
N GLY A 366 -0.77 7.38 6.12
CA GLY A 366 0.21 6.37 5.75
C GLY A 366 1.17 6.82 4.64
N ALA A 367 2.41 6.30 4.69
CA ALA A 367 3.47 6.58 3.71
C ALA A 367 3.03 6.38 2.25
N PHE A 368 2.28 5.31 1.98
CA PHE A 368 1.85 4.92 0.64
C PHE A 368 0.72 5.79 0.08
N ASP A 369 -0.04 6.48 0.93
CA ASP A 369 -1.19 7.30 0.57
C ASP A 369 -0.92 8.81 0.67
N GLY A 370 0.19 9.22 1.30
CA GLY A 370 0.49 10.64 1.54
C GLY A 370 0.41 11.54 0.31
N GLY A 371 0.93 11.12 -0.85
CA GLY A 371 0.81 11.89 -2.10
C GLY A 371 -0.65 12.08 -2.54
N ARG A 372 -1.43 11.01 -2.47
CA ARG A 372 -2.86 10.99 -2.81
C ARG A 372 -3.66 11.84 -1.84
N ASP A 373 -3.42 11.71 -0.55
CA ASP A 373 -4.16 12.46 0.48
C ASP A 373 -3.83 13.95 0.44
N LYS A 374 -2.56 14.29 0.24
CA LYS A 374 -2.12 15.67 -0.01
C LYS A 374 -2.90 16.27 -1.18
N TYR A 375 -2.92 15.59 -2.33
CA TYR A 375 -3.65 16.04 -3.51
C TYR A 375 -5.13 16.27 -3.19
N TRP A 376 -5.78 15.30 -2.53
CA TRP A 376 -7.20 15.37 -2.18
C TRP A 376 -7.54 16.58 -1.31
N PHE A 377 -6.76 16.82 -0.25
CA PHE A 377 -6.96 17.99 0.62
C PHE A 377 -6.72 19.30 -0.12
N THR A 378 -5.58 19.43 -0.81
CA THR A 378 -5.24 20.70 -1.50
C THR A 378 -6.24 21.04 -2.60
N ARG A 379 -6.80 20.02 -3.27
CA ARG A 379 -7.79 20.21 -4.34
C ARG A 379 -9.15 20.72 -3.85
N HIS A 380 -9.51 20.43 -2.60
CA HIS A 380 -10.77 20.85 -1.97
C HIS A 380 -10.61 22.05 -1.05
N MET A 381 -9.38 22.53 -0.84
CA MET A 381 -9.09 23.64 0.05
C MET A 381 -9.80 24.93 -0.45
N PRO A 382 -10.39 25.74 0.45
CA PRO A 382 -10.98 27.02 0.06
C PRO A 382 -9.91 27.98 -0.47
N THR A 383 -10.30 28.84 -1.42
CA THR A 383 -9.40 29.79 -2.10
C THR A 383 -9.44 31.20 -1.49
N ASP A 384 -10.19 31.40 -0.41
CA ASP A 384 -10.37 32.69 0.28
C ASP A 384 -9.24 33.03 1.27
N GLY A 385 -8.24 32.16 1.40
CA GLY A 385 -7.12 32.32 2.32
C GLY A 385 -7.44 32.00 3.78
N SER A 386 -8.62 31.44 4.08
CA SER A 386 -9.03 31.08 5.44
C SER A 386 -8.30 29.84 6.00
N VAL A 387 -7.66 29.05 5.13
CA VAL A 387 -6.93 27.84 5.47
C VAL A 387 -5.53 27.88 4.86
N THR A 388 -4.51 27.59 5.68
CA THR A 388 -3.13 27.37 5.25
C THR A 388 -2.80 25.89 5.42
N PHE A 389 -2.21 25.29 4.38
CA PHE A 389 -1.72 23.91 4.38
C PHE A 389 -0.19 23.90 4.47
N THR A 390 0.38 23.07 5.34
CA THR A 390 1.82 22.81 5.42
C THR A 390 2.10 21.32 5.51
N ASP A 391 2.98 20.82 4.63
CA ASP A 391 3.45 19.44 4.66
C ASP A 391 4.64 19.31 5.63
N MET A 392 4.40 18.65 6.76
CA MET A 392 5.36 18.48 7.86
C MET A 392 6.14 17.17 7.77
N SER A 393 5.85 16.32 6.79
CA SER A 393 6.36 14.93 6.67
C SER A 393 7.89 14.79 6.64
N SER A 394 8.60 15.83 6.18
CA SER A 394 10.07 15.85 6.18
C SER A 394 10.66 16.63 7.35
N SER A 395 9.84 17.33 8.12
CA SER A 395 10.24 18.15 9.25
C SER A 395 10.10 17.43 10.59
N LEU A 396 9.29 16.37 10.64
CA LEU A 396 8.98 15.60 11.85
C LEU A 396 9.51 14.17 11.75
N CYS A 397 9.73 13.57 12.91
CA CYS A 397 9.94 12.14 13.08
C CYS A 397 9.08 11.63 14.23
N THR A 398 8.75 10.34 14.18
CA THR A 398 7.75 9.75 15.06
C THR A 398 8.21 8.39 15.58
N ILE A 399 8.17 8.20 16.90
CA ILE A 399 8.40 6.91 17.56
C ILE A 399 7.12 6.47 18.25
N GLY A 400 6.67 5.24 17.98
CA GLY A 400 5.66 4.57 18.77
C GLY A 400 6.28 3.84 19.96
N VAL A 401 5.73 4.02 21.16
CA VAL A 401 6.15 3.33 22.39
C VAL A 401 4.94 2.63 22.98
N TRP A 402 4.91 1.29 22.93
CA TRP A 402 3.72 0.51 23.31
C TRP A 402 4.06 -0.72 24.14
N GLY A 403 3.13 -1.11 25.00
CA GLY A 403 3.20 -2.31 25.83
C GLY A 403 2.77 -2.03 27.26
N PRO A 404 2.57 -3.06 28.09
CA PRO A 404 2.13 -2.91 29.48
C PRO A 404 3.09 -2.08 30.35
N ASN A 405 4.38 -1.98 29.99
CA ASN A 405 5.36 -1.14 30.68
C ASN A 405 5.63 0.21 29.96
N ALA A 406 4.87 0.54 28.90
CA ALA A 406 5.02 1.83 28.22
C ALA A 406 4.76 3.00 29.17
N GLU A 407 3.73 2.93 30.03
CA GLU A 407 3.43 4.00 30.98
C GLU A 407 4.58 4.25 31.96
N LYS A 408 5.17 3.20 32.53
CA LYS A 408 6.33 3.33 33.44
C LYS A 408 7.53 3.93 32.73
N THR A 409 7.77 3.49 31.50
CA THR A 409 8.84 4.01 30.65
C THR A 409 8.65 5.51 30.39
N MET A 410 7.46 5.89 29.92
CA MET A 410 7.17 7.26 29.56
C MET A 410 7.02 8.17 30.77
N ALA A 411 6.56 7.68 31.92
CA ALA A 411 6.56 8.44 33.17
C ALA A 411 7.98 8.84 33.60
N LYS A 412 8.98 8.00 33.31
CA LYS A 412 10.40 8.30 33.58
C LYS A 412 11.00 9.25 32.53
N ALA A 413 10.58 9.14 31.27
CA ALA A 413 11.14 9.93 30.17
C ALA A 413 10.53 11.33 30.05
N THR A 414 9.26 11.50 30.46
CA THR A 414 8.46 12.67 30.11
C THR A 414 8.48 13.75 31.19
N GLN A 415 8.70 14.98 30.76
CA GLN A 415 8.86 16.17 31.57
C GLN A 415 7.94 17.29 31.05
N ASN A 416 7.77 18.33 31.85
CA ASN A 416 7.19 19.60 31.45
C ASN A 416 7.89 20.74 32.20
N ILE A 417 7.54 21.98 31.86
CA ILE A 417 7.99 23.19 32.53
C ILE A 417 6.91 23.63 33.53
N ASP A 418 7.27 23.80 34.80
CA ASP A 418 6.38 24.35 35.82
C ASP A 418 6.21 25.88 35.69
N ALA A 419 5.40 26.49 36.58
CA ALA A 419 5.15 27.93 36.55
C ALA A 419 6.42 28.77 36.79
N GLU A 420 7.44 28.18 37.43
CA GLU A 420 8.73 28.79 37.74
C GLU A 420 9.79 28.53 36.67
N GLY A 421 9.46 27.84 35.57
CA GLY A 421 10.37 27.59 34.47
C GLY A 421 11.29 26.37 34.65
N LYS A 422 11.03 25.50 35.64
CA LYS A 422 11.86 24.32 35.93
C LYS A 422 11.30 23.06 35.27
N LEU A 423 12.21 22.16 34.91
CA LEU A 423 11.85 20.82 34.44
C LEU A 423 11.30 19.99 35.60
N VAL A 424 10.08 19.52 35.44
CA VAL A 424 9.39 18.63 36.37
C VAL A 424 8.86 17.40 35.63
N ALA A 425 8.65 16.30 36.34
CA ALA A 425 8.04 15.10 35.74
C ALA A 425 6.61 15.40 35.27
N TYR A 426 6.23 14.85 34.11
CA TYR A 426 4.85 14.95 33.60
C TYR A 426 4.05 13.70 33.96
N ASP A 427 2.84 13.88 34.47
CA ASP A 427 1.96 12.76 34.78
C ASP A 427 1.29 12.22 33.51
N VAL A 428 1.77 11.06 33.06
CA VAL A 428 1.27 10.33 31.89
C VAL A 428 0.16 9.32 32.21
N SER A 429 -0.32 9.26 33.45
CA SER A 429 -1.40 8.35 33.85
C SER A 429 -2.68 8.58 33.06
N GLN A 430 -3.51 7.55 32.95
CA GLN A 430 -4.79 7.60 32.21
C GLN A 430 -5.73 8.73 32.69
N ALA A 431 -5.65 9.12 33.97
CA ALA A 431 -6.46 10.20 34.53
C ALA A 431 -6.08 11.58 33.92
N ASN A 432 -4.79 11.84 33.72
CA ASN A 432 -4.28 13.13 33.26
C ASN A 432 -4.00 13.16 31.75
N PHE A 433 -3.66 12.01 31.18
CA PHE A 433 -3.37 11.82 29.77
C PHE A 433 -4.24 10.69 29.18
N PRO A 434 -5.57 10.88 29.05
CA PRO A 434 -6.48 9.84 28.61
C PRO A 434 -6.25 9.43 27.14
N TYR A 435 -6.66 8.21 26.79
CA TYR A 435 -6.64 7.69 25.43
C TYR A 435 -7.28 8.66 24.42
N GLY A 436 -6.68 8.78 23.24
CA GLY A 436 -7.12 9.67 22.17
C GLY A 436 -6.78 11.15 22.40
N SER A 437 -5.97 11.48 23.40
CA SER A 437 -5.54 12.85 23.64
C SER A 437 -4.10 13.09 23.22
N VAL A 438 -3.78 14.37 22.96
CA VAL A 438 -2.49 14.86 22.50
C VAL A 438 -1.98 15.93 23.46
N ARG A 439 -0.70 15.87 23.83
CA ARG A 439 -0.07 16.83 24.76
C ARG A 439 1.29 17.25 24.25
N GLU A 440 1.61 18.52 24.45
CA GLU A 440 2.98 19.01 24.37
C GLU A 440 3.72 18.68 25.65
N VAL A 441 4.91 18.12 25.51
CA VAL A 441 5.75 17.68 26.61
C VAL A 441 7.22 17.86 26.25
N LEU A 442 8.10 17.60 27.21
CA LEU A 442 9.53 17.50 27.00
C LEU A 442 10.01 16.08 27.24
N ILE A 443 10.95 15.58 26.44
CA ILE A 443 11.68 14.35 26.74
C ILE A 443 13.16 14.69 26.72
N ASP A 444 13.79 14.67 27.88
CA ASP A 444 15.16 15.16 28.06
C ASP A 444 15.34 16.60 27.50
N GLY A 445 14.39 17.48 27.82
CA GLY A 445 14.36 18.86 27.31
C GLY A 445 14.03 19.03 25.83
N VAL A 446 13.87 17.94 25.05
CA VAL A 446 13.43 18.00 23.65
C VAL A 446 11.93 18.27 23.58
N PRO A 447 11.46 19.29 22.83
CA PRO A 447 10.04 19.53 22.60
C PRO A 447 9.40 18.41 21.77
N CYS A 448 8.32 17.83 22.30
CA CYS A 448 7.59 16.75 21.66
C CYS A 448 6.08 16.96 21.73
N TRP A 449 5.36 16.47 20.72
CA TRP A 449 3.94 16.17 20.83
C TRP A 449 3.78 14.68 21.11
N MET A 450 3.18 14.32 22.23
CA MET A 450 2.81 12.95 22.56
C MET A 450 1.34 12.73 22.25
N PHE A 451 1.01 11.61 21.63
CA PHE A 451 -0.33 11.23 21.26
C PHE A 451 -0.64 9.83 21.81
N ARG A 452 -1.58 9.71 22.76
CA ARG A 452 -1.97 8.42 23.35
C ARG A 452 -2.93 7.68 22.42
N ILE A 453 -2.38 6.83 21.56
CA ILE A 453 -3.09 5.97 20.61
C ILE A 453 -2.33 4.65 20.46
N SER A 454 -2.98 3.62 19.91
CA SER A 454 -2.28 2.41 19.51
C SER A 454 -2.91 1.73 18.31
N TYR A 455 -2.10 1.47 17.29
CA TYR A 455 -2.45 0.59 16.17
C TYR A 455 -2.08 -0.87 16.42
N VAL A 456 -1.34 -1.14 17.51
CA VAL A 456 -0.98 -2.50 17.93
C VAL A 456 -1.85 -3.02 19.07
N GLY A 457 -2.71 -2.20 19.68
CA GLY A 457 -3.65 -2.66 20.71
C GLY A 457 -3.13 -2.67 22.15
N GLU A 458 -2.11 -1.86 22.45
CA GLU A 458 -1.52 -1.73 23.80
C GLU A 458 -1.59 -0.29 24.31
N ASN A 459 -1.46 -0.10 25.62
CA ASN A 459 -1.20 1.23 26.15
C ASN A 459 0.11 1.78 25.60
N GLY A 460 0.15 3.08 25.34
CA GLY A 460 1.33 3.73 24.80
C GLY A 460 1.04 5.01 24.02
N TRP A 461 2.07 5.51 23.36
CA TRP A 461 2.05 6.80 22.67
C TRP A 461 2.79 6.74 21.36
N GLU A 462 2.32 7.55 20.42
CA GLU A 462 3.16 8.09 19.35
C GLU A 462 3.81 9.37 19.86
N VAL A 463 5.12 9.51 19.64
CA VAL A 463 5.92 10.63 20.11
C VAL A 463 6.54 11.32 18.90
N TYR A 464 6.07 12.54 18.63
CA TYR A 464 6.46 13.35 17.49
C TYR A 464 7.44 14.43 17.94
N THR A 465 8.53 14.62 17.21
CA THR A 465 9.44 15.76 17.38
C THR A 465 10.00 16.20 16.04
N LYS A 466 10.79 17.28 16.02
CA LYS A 466 11.51 17.71 14.83
C LYS A 466 12.60 16.70 14.45
N MET A 467 12.81 16.52 13.16
CA MET A 467 13.79 15.59 12.59
C MET A 467 15.19 15.74 13.23
N GLU A 468 15.63 16.98 13.49
CA GLU A 468 16.93 17.31 14.09
C GLU A 468 17.12 16.81 15.53
N HIS A 469 16.03 16.50 16.25
CA HIS A 469 16.08 16.01 17.62
C HIS A 469 15.89 14.49 17.73
N GLY A 470 15.52 13.82 16.63
CA GLY A 470 15.06 12.44 16.67
C GLY A 470 16.07 11.46 17.30
N LEU A 471 17.36 11.55 16.95
CA LEU A 471 18.35 10.64 17.53
C LEU A 471 18.46 10.78 19.05
N ARG A 472 18.35 12.00 19.58
CA ARG A 472 18.31 12.24 21.02
C ARG A 472 17.05 11.67 21.65
N LEU A 473 15.90 11.84 20.99
CA LEU A 473 14.63 11.27 21.43
C LEU A 473 14.70 9.75 21.57
N TRP A 474 15.23 9.06 20.55
CA TRP A 474 15.41 7.60 20.57
C TRP A 474 16.26 7.15 21.77
N ASP A 475 17.45 7.73 21.94
CA ASP A 475 18.38 7.34 23.00
C ASP A 475 17.76 7.59 24.40
N SER A 476 17.04 8.70 24.58
CA SER A 476 16.38 9.03 25.86
C SER A 476 15.27 8.06 26.22
N ILE A 477 14.41 7.68 25.26
CA ILE A 477 13.33 6.70 25.50
C ILE A 477 13.93 5.31 25.75
N ALA A 478 14.92 4.90 24.95
CA ALA A 478 15.58 3.60 25.10
C ALA A 478 16.24 3.45 26.47
N GLU A 479 16.95 4.47 26.97
CA GLU A 479 17.56 4.43 28.30
C GLU A 479 16.51 4.43 29.42
N ALA A 480 15.43 5.21 29.29
CA ALA A 480 14.33 5.21 30.25
C ALA A 480 13.64 3.83 30.33
N GLY A 481 13.49 3.15 29.21
CA GLY A 481 12.82 1.85 29.10
C GLY A 481 13.69 0.64 29.45
N LYS A 482 15.00 0.82 29.62
CA LYS A 482 15.97 -0.27 29.78
C LYS A 482 15.66 -1.19 30.97
N GLU A 483 15.28 -0.61 32.11
CA GLU A 483 14.91 -1.39 33.31
C GLU A 483 13.56 -2.13 33.14
N PHE A 484 12.74 -1.72 32.18
CA PHE A 484 11.44 -2.30 31.88
C PHE A 484 11.47 -3.28 30.70
N GLY A 485 12.66 -3.55 30.15
CA GLY A 485 12.86 -4.52 29.07
C GLY A 485 12.50 -4.01 27.68
N ILE A 486 12.66 -2.70 27.41
CA ILE A 486 12.36 -2.11 26.10
C ILE A 486 13.19 -2.73 24.98
N ILE A 487 12.53 -2.98 23.84
CA ILE A 487 13.16 -3.50 22.63
C ILE A 487 12.78 -2.67 21.40
N PRO A 488 13.62 -2.61 20.35
CA PRO A 488 13.17 -2.17 19.05
C PRO A 488 12.18 -3.19 18.47
N VAL A 489 11.14 -2.71 17.77
CA VAL A 489 10.07 -3.52 17.19
C VAL A 489 9.82 -3.04 15.76
N GLY A 490 9.87 -3.97 14.81
CA GLY A 490 9.75 -3.65 13.40
C GLY A 490 8.33 -3.59 12.88
N MET A 491 8.21 -3.17 11.62
CA MET A 491 6.96 -3.06 10.88
C MET A 491 6.27 -4.41 10.65
N GLY A 492 6.99 -5.53 10.73
CA GLY A 492 6.39 -6.87 10.72
C GLY A 492 5.42 -7.06 11.90
N VAL A 493 5.64 -6.34 13.00
CA VAL A 493 4.68 -6.26 14.11
C VAL A 493 3.63 -5.19 13.83
N TYR A 494 4.05 -3.94 13.62
CA TYR A 494 3.12 -2.82 13.54
C TYR A 494 2.11 -2.94 12.39
N ALA A 495 2.57 -3.26 11.18
CA ALA A 495 1.74 -3.28 9.97
C ALA A 495 1.05 -4.63 9.72
N VAL A 496 1.43 -5.69 10.44
CA VAL A 496 0.89 -7.04 10.23
C VAL A 496 0.38 -7.64 11.53
N THR A 497 1.24 -8.20 12.39
CA THR A 497 0.78 -9.08 13.49
C THR A 497 0.04 -8.32 14.60
N GLY A 498 0.44 -7.09 14.90
CA GLY A 498 -0.19 -6.26 15.93
C GLY A 498 -1.59 -5.78 15.52
N ARG A 499 -1.72 -5.24 14.31
CA ARG A 499 -3.00 -4.69 13.82
C ARG A 499 -4.04 -5.76 13.51
N ILE A 500 -3.61 -6.94 13.03
CA ILE A 500 -4.52 -8.00 12.59
C ILE A 500 -5.23 -8.65 13.78
N GLU A 501 -4.56 -8.75 14.93
CA GLU A 501 -5.16 -9.18 16.20
C GLU A 501 -6.27 -8.24 16.69
N LYS A 502 -6.10 -6.94 16.39
CA LYS A 502 -7.09 -5.90 16.64
C LYS A 502 -8.12 -5.76 15.52
N GLY A 503 -8.01 -6.55 14.45
CA GLY A 503 -8.86 -6.42 13.27
C GLY A 503 -8.82 -5.02 12.65
N TYR A 504 -7.73 -4.25 12.82
CA TYR A 504 -7.67 -2.91 12.23
C TYR A 504 -7.48 -3.00 10.72
N ARG A 505 -8.23 -2.16 10.01
CA ARG A 505 -8.25 -2.07 8.55
C ARG A 505 -7.12 -1.16 8.07
N LEU A 506 -6.75 -1.31 6.80
CA LEU A 506 -5.72 -0.53 6.13
C LEU A 506 -6.23 -0.03 4.77
N MET A 507 -6.02 1.25 4.47
CA MET A 507 -6.26 1.82 3.13
C MET A 507 -5.44 1.09 2.06
N GLY A 508 -6.08 0.79 0.93
CA GLY A 508 -5.47 0.03 -0.17
C GLY A 508 -5.38 -1.48 0.08
N ALA A 509 -5.92 -1.99 1.19
CA ALA A 509 -6.08 -3.42 1.45
C ALA A 509 -7.53 -3.76 1.80
N GLU A 510 -7.98 -3.36 2.99
CA GLU A 510 -9.39 -3.52 3.38
C GLU A 510 -10.26 -2.35 2.96
N LEU A 511 -9.67 -1.15 2.84
CA LEU A 511 -10.42 0.06 2.52
C LEU A 511 -10.08 0.48 1.09
N GLU A 512 -11.01 0.23 0.19
CA GLU A 512 -10.98 0.60 -1.23
C GLU A 512 -12.27 1.37 -1.55
N SER A 513 -12.31 2.15 -2.64
CA SER A 513 -13.48 2.93 -3.04
C SER A 513 -14.70 2.08 -3.38
N GLU A 514 -14.51 0.79 -3.61
CA GLU A 514 -15.57 -0.18 -3.86
C GLU A 514 -16.36 -0.54 -2.61
N TYR A 515 -15.78 -0.34 -1.41
CA TYR A 515 -16.41 -0.65 -0.13
C TYR A 515 -16.79 0.62 0.64
N ASN A 516 -17.87 0.55 1.43
CA ASN A 516 -18.30 1.67 2.26
C ASN A 516 -18.05 1.40 3.77
N PRO A 517 -18.15 2.43 4.64
CA PRO A 517 -17.88 2.25 6.07
C PRO A 517 -18.84 1.31 6.81
N VAL A 518 -20.04 1.02 6.28
CA VAL A 518 -20.94 0.02 6.87
C VAL A 518 -20.40 -1.38 6.61
N GLU A 519 -20.07 -1.69 5.36
CA GLU A 519 -19.48 -2.97 4.95
C GLU A 519 -18.15 -3.23 5.69
N ALA A 520 -17.31 -2.20 5.85
CA ALA A 520 -16.04 -2.28 6.56
C ALA A 520 -16.17 -2.44 8.09
N GLY A 521 -17.36 -2.25 8.66
CA GLY A 521 -17.58 -2.24 10.11
C GLY A 521 -17.06 -0.97 10.81
N LEU A 522 -16.92 0.14 10.09
CA LEU A 522 -16.39 1.42 10.59
C LEU A 522 -17.49 2.49 10.78
N ALA A 523 -18.75 2.14 10.52
CA ALA A 523 -19.88 3.05 10.70
C ALA A 523 -20.11 3.40 12.18
N ARG A 524 -19.99 4.69 12.53
CA ARG A 524 -20.28 5.16 13.89
C ARG A 524 -21.79 5.11 14.19
N PRO A 525 -22.21 5.03 15.47
CA PRO A 525 -23.64 5.05 15.82
C PRO A 525 -24.36 6.33 15.40
N LYS A 526 -23.64 7.47 15.37
CA LYS A 526 -24.17 8.77 15.00
C LYS A 526 -23.40 9.36 13.84
N VAL A 527 -24.12 10.01 12.94
CA VAL A 527 -23.56 10.83 11.86
C VAL A 527 -23.60 12.29 12.31
N LYS A 528 -22.53 13.04 12.04
CA LYS A 528 -22.47 14.45 12.41
C LYS A 528 -23.46 15.29 11.58
N SER A 529 -23.89 16.43 12.15
CA SER A 529 -24.78 17.36 11.46
C SER A 529 -24.10 18.05 10.27
N ALA A 530 -22.83 18.43 10.44
CA ALA A 530 -22.01 19.02 9.38
C ALA A 530 -22.00 18.14 8.12
N ASP A 531 -22.06 18.79 6.96
CA ASP A 531 -21.99 18.09 5.68
C ASP A 531 -20.58 17.56 5.41
N PHE A 532 -20.46 16.52 4.58
CA PHE A 532 -19.18 15.98 4.14
C PHE A 532 -19.30 15.25 2.80
N ILE A 533 -18.18 15.08 2.10
CA ILE A 533 -18.14 14.40 0.80
C ILE A 533 -18.66 12.96 0.94
N GLY A 534 -19.63 12.57 0.11
CA GLY A 534 -20.22 11.22 0.13
C GLY A 534 -21.27 10.99 1.22
N LYS A 535 -21.71 12.02 1.95
CA LYS A 535 -22.68 11.89 3.05
C LYS A 535 -24.00 11.23 2.63
N ALA A 536 -24.55 11.59 1.47
CA ALA A 536 -25.83 11.05 0.99
C ALA A 536 -25.75 9.52 0.76
N GLU A 537 -24.74 9.06 0.01
CA GLU A 537 -24.52 7.63 -0.24
C GLU A 537 -24.15 6.87 1.04
N TYR A 538 -23.40 7.50 1.95
CA TYR A 538 -23.12 6.92 3.26
C TYR A 538 -24.40 6.72 4.09
N LEU A 539 -25.33 7.69 4.10
CA LEU A 539 -26.61 7.54 4.79
C LEU A 539 -27.45 6.43 4.18
N LYS A 540 -27.54 6.38 2.85
CA LYS A 540 -28.22 5.30 2.13
C LYS A 540 -27.64 3.93 2.50
N ALA A 541 -26.32 3.77 2.52
CA ALA A 541 -25.66 2.52 2.90
C ALA A 541 -25.97 2.08 4.34
N ARG A 542 -26.32 3.01 5.24
CA ARG A 542 -26.73 2.69 6.62
C ARG A 542 -28.18 2.23 6.73
N ASP A 543 -29.02 2.65 5.80
CA ASP A 543 -30.45 2.30 5.76
C ASP A 543 -30.69 0.99 4.99
N GLU A 544 -29.72 0.57 4.17
CA GLU A 544 -29.76 -0.65 3.37
C GLU A 544 -29.02 -1.83 4.05
N LYS A 545 -29.30 -3.05 3.59
CA LYS A 545 -28.51 -4.22 3.99
C LYS A 545 -27.15 -4.19 3.29
N PRO A 546 -26.03 -4.39 3.99
CA PRO A 546 -24.71 -4.39 3.35
C PRO A 546 -24.58 -5.56 2.38
N ALA A 547 -23.96 -5.33 1.22
CA ALA A 547 -23.69 -6.40 0.25
C ALA A 547 -22.59 -7.35 0.72
N ALA A 548 -21.63 -6.83 1.50
CA ALA A 548 -20.58 -7.62 2.12
C ALA A 548 -20.23 -7.07 3.52
N ILE A 549 -19.62 -7.90 4.35
CA ILE A 549 -19.21 -7.59 5.72
C ILE A 549 -17.76 -8.01 5.90
N MET A 550 -16.90 -7.07 6.33
CA MET A 550 -15.52 -7.37 6.68
C MET A 550 -15.47 -8.30 7.91
N CYS A 551 -14.78 -9.42 7.75
CA CYS A 551 -14.66 -10.47 8.74
C CYS A 551 -13.19 -10.78 9.03
N THR A 552 -12.93 -11.30 10.23
CA THR A 552 -11.67 -11.95 10.57
C THR A 552 -11.87 -13.45 10.52
N LEU A 553 -11.05 -14.13 9.73
CA LEU A 553 -11.03 -15.58 9.58
C LEU A 553 -9.77 -16.13 10.21
N GLU A 554 -9.83 -17.36 10.70
CA GLU A 554 -8.67 -18.11 11.16
C GLU A 554 -8.42 -19.32 10.27
N VAL A 555 -7.16 -19.62 9.99
CA VAL A 555 -6.74 -20.84 9.31
C VAL A 555 -6.74 -21.99 10.33
N LEU A 556 -7.51 -23.04 10.05
CA LEU A 556 -7.68 -24.18 10.97
C LEU A 556 -6.60 -25.24 10.80
N ASP A 557 -6.14 -25.44 9.56
CA ASP A 557 -5.07 -26.35 9.21
C ASP A 557 -4.23 -25.75 8.07
N HIS A 558 -2.92 -25.78 8.27
CA HIS A 558 -1.92 -25.26 7.34
C HIS A 558 -1.35 -26.35 6.43
N THR A 559 -1.69 -27.62 6.65
CA THR A 559 -1.01 -28.77 6.03
C THR A 559 -1.47 -28.93 4.58
N SER A 560 -0.55 -28.79 3.63
CA SER A 560 -0.82 -29.13 2.21
C SER A 560 -1.00 -30.63 2.01
N LYS A 561 -1.45 -31.03 0.82
CA LYS A 561 -1.47 -32.44 0.40
C LYS A 561 -0.10 -33.13 0.47
N SER A 562 0.99 -32.38 0.35
CA SER A 562 2.36 -32.88 0.48
C SER A 562 2.88 -32.92 1.92
N GLY A 563 2.07 -32.52 2.90
CA GLY A 563 2.45 -32.50 4.33
C GLY A 563 3.23 -31.24 4.75
N ILE A 564 3.44 -30.29 3.85
CA ILE A 564 4.17 -29.05 4.12
C ILE A 564 3.20 -27.99 4.64
N LYS A 565 3.57 -27.28 5.70
CA LYS A 565 2.76 -26.17 6.21
C LYS A 565 2.81 -24.97 5.28
N ARG A 566 1.64 -24.43 4.92
CA ARG A 566 1.47 -23.28 4.02
C ARG A 566 0.93 -22.07 4.74
N PHE A 567 1.42 -20.88 4.38
CA PHE A 567 1.05 -19.62 5.04
C PHE A 567 0.62 -18.59 3.98
N PRO A 568 -0.71 -18.45 3.73
CA PRO A 568 -1.23 -17.44 2.81
C PRO A 568 -0.63 -16.05 3.09
N THR A 569 -0.25 -15.34 2.04
CA THR A 569 0.51 -14.08 2.12
C THR A 569 -0.39 -12.85 2.15
N GLY A 570 -1.65 -13.00 1.75
CA GLY A 570 -2.65 -11.96 1.65
C GLY A 570 -2.66 -11.29 0.28
N GLY A 571 -3.65 -10.43 0.08
CA GLY A 571 -3.79 -9.56 -1.08
C GLY A 571 -4.83 -10.03 -2.08
N ASN A 572 -4.96 -11.34 -2.34
CA ASN A 572 -5.86 -11.83 -3.39
C ASN A 572 -6.33 -13.29 -3.27
N GLU A 573 -5.92 -14.05 -2.26
CA GLU A 573 -6.31 -15.46 -2.13
C GLU A 573 -7.84 -15.61 -2.09
N PRO A 574 -8.48 -16.40 -2.98
CA PRO A 574 -9.93 -16.53 -2.97
C PRO A 574 -10.47 -17.19 -1.70
N ILE A 575 -11.56 -16.65 -1.17
CA ILE A 575 -12.38 -17.31 -0.16
C ILE A 575 -13.55 -18.00 -0.85
N LEU A 576 -13.71 -19.29 -0.56
CA LEU A 576 -14.67 -20.17 -1.20
C LEU A 576 -15.58 -20.81 -0.15
N THR A 577 -16.71 -21.34 -0.60
CA THR A 577 -17.56 -22.17 0.25
C THR A 577 -16.82 -23.42 0.71
N LYS A 578 -17.40 -24.16 1.66
CA LYS A 578 -16.84 -25.43 2.13
C LYS A 578 -16.61 -26.45 1.01
N ASP A 579 -17.44 -26.39 -0.04
CA ASP A 579 -17.39 -27.26 -1.22
C ASP A 579 -16.47 -26.73 -2.33
N GLY A 580 -15.87 -25.55 -2.15
CA GLY A 580 -14.93 -24.94 -3.10
C GLY A 580 -15.57 -23.99 -4.12
N GLU A 581 -16.83 -23.61 -3.93
CA GLU A 581 -17.52 -22.68 -4.83
C GLU A 581 -17.15 -21.22 -4.56
N ARG A 582 -17.11 -20.41 -5.62
CA ARG A 582 -16.79 -18.98 -5.52
C ARG A 582 -17.89 -18.21 -4.79
N ILE A 583 -17.51 -17.39 -3.81
CA ILE A 583 -18.42 -16.47 -3.13
C ILE A 583 -18.37 -15.12 -3.84
N VAL A 584 -19.53 -14.64 -4.27
CA VAL A 584 -19.71 -13.36 -4.97
C VAL A 584 -20.86 -12.61 -4.32
N ASP A 585 -20.65 -11.33 -4.02
CA ASP A 585 -21.69 -10.51 -3.41
C ASP A 585 -22.69 -9.93 -4.41
N ALA A 586 -23.72 -9.24 -3.89
CA ALA A 586 -24.78 -8.64 -4.71
C ALA A 586 -24.30 -7.54 -5.67
N LYS A 587 -23.06 -7.05 -5.52
CA LYS A 587 -22.41 -6.07 -6.42
C LYS A 587 -21.44 -6.73 -7.41
N GLY A 588 -21.32 -8.07 -7.39
CA GLY A 588 -20.41 -8.82 -8.25
C GLY A 588 -18.97 -8.92 -7.74
N ARG A 589 -18.68 -8.45 -6.51
CA ARG A 589 -17.33 -8.52 -5.93
C ARG A 589 -17.07 -9.91 -5.37
N VAL A 590 -15.84 -10.39 -5.53
CA VAL A 590 -15.42 -11.72 -5.05
C VAL A 590 -14.91 -11.63 -3.63
N SER A 591 -15.27 -12.61 -2.80
CA SER A 591 -14.63 -12.76 -1.50
C SER A 591 -13.18 -13.22 -1.67
N ARG A 592 -12.25 -12.37 -1.27
CA ARG A 592 -10.80 -12.62 -1.31
C ARG A 592 -10.16 -12.19 0.02
N VAL A 593 -9.03 -12.79 0.35
CA VAL A 593 -8.18 -12.34 1.45
C VAL A 593 -7.62 -10.97 1.09
N THR A 594 -7.82 -10.00 1.96
CA THR A 594 -7.20 -8.67 1.86
C THR A 594 -5.85 -8.68 2.57
N THR A 595 -5.83 -9.09 3.84
CA THR A 595 -4.62 -9.20 4.67
C THR A 595 -4.50 -10.59 5.26
N ALA A 596 -3.28 -11.13 5.32
CA ALA A 596 -2.95 -12.36 6.02
C ALA A 596 -1.75 -12.18 6.96
N GLY A 597 -1.78 -12.82 8.12
CA GLY A 597 -0.66 -12.76 9.05
C GLY A 597 -0.83 -13.63 10.29
N ALA A 598 0.29 -13.85 10.98
CA ALA A 598 0.26 -14.48 12.29
C ALA A 598 -0.38 -13.55 13.34
N ALA A 599 -1.06 -14.16 14.30
CA ALA A 599 -1.56 -13.52 15.52
C ALA A 599 -0.92 -14.22 16.74
N PRO A 600 0.33 -13.85 17.09
CA PRO A 600 1.13 -14.58 18.06
C PRO A 600 0.49 -14.64 19.45
N SER A 601 -0.18 -13.58 19.91
CA SER A 601 -0.85 -13.55 21.22
C SER A 601 -2.04 -14.52 21.29
N LEU A 602 -2.63 -14.83 20.14
CA LEU A 602 -3.76 -15.75 20.01
C LEU A 602 -3.34 -17.19 19.66
N GLY A 603 -2.08 -17.40 19.25
CA GLY A 603 -1.62 -18.69 18.71
C GLY A 603 -2.31 -19.08 17.40
N LYS A 604 -2.67 -18.09 16.57
CA LYS A 604 -3.47 -18.28 15.35
C LYS A 604 -2.79 -17.69 14.12
N TYR A 605 -3.26 -18.10 12.94
CA TYR A 605 -3.02 -17.39 11.69
C TYR A 605 -4.33 -16.81 11.18
N LEU A 606 -4.37 -15.51 10.95
CA LEU A 606 -5.59 -14.77 10.64
C LEU A 606 -5.58 -14.26 9.21
N LEU A 607 -6.78 -14.19 8.65
CA LEU A 607 -7.08 -13.58 7.36
C LEU A 607 -8.16 -12.51 7.58
N LEU A 608 -8.08 -11.39 6.87
CA LEU A 608 -9.18 -10.44 6.73
C LEU A 608 -9.82 -10.64 5.36
N ALA A 609 -11.14 -10.62 5.28
CA ALA A 609 -11.87 -10.73 4.02
C ALA A 609 -13.29 -10.17 4.13
N TYR A 610 -13.80 -9.65 3.01
CA TYR A 610 -15.22 -9.35 2.86
C TYR A 610 -16.01 -10.62 2.48
N LEU A 611 -17.06 -10.91 3.23
CA LEU A 611 -17.99 -12.02 2.99
C LEU A 611 -19.40 -11.50 2.77
N THR A 612 -20.22 -12.22 2.01
CA THR A 612 -21.66 -11.89 1.94
C THR A 612 -22.34 -12.10 3.29
N PRO A 613 -23.46 -11.42 3.60
CA PRO A 613 -24.13 -11.53 4.89
C PRO A 613 -24.46 -12.96 5.32
N GLU A 614 -24.82 -13.85 4.39
CA GLU A 614 -25.12 -15.25 4.68
C GLU A 614 -23.87 -16.08 5.04
N HIS A 615 -22.68 -15.70 4.57
CA HIS A 615 -21.43 -16.36 4.92
C HIS A 615 -20.72 -15.70 6.11
N ALA A 616 -21.03 -14.43 6.39
CA ALA A 616 -20.51 -13.64 7.51
C ALA A 616 -21.16 -14.03 8.84
N VAL A 617 -21.01 -15.29 9.25
CA VAL A 617 -21.55 -15.84 10.50
C VAL A 617 -20.41 -16.42 11.31
N GLU A 618 -20.23 -15.98 12.56
CA GLU A 618 -19.18 -16.51 13.42
C GLU A 618 -19.32 -18.03 13.59
N GLY A 619 -18.20 -18.75 13.44
CA GLY A 619 -18.17 -20.21 13.44
C GLY A 619 -18.39 -20.86 12.08
N ASN A 620 -18.82 -20.13 11.05
CA ASN A 620 -18.97 -20.66 9.71
C ASN A 620 -17.61 -21.13 9.14
N GLU A 621 -17.59 -22.32 8.54
CA GLU A 621 -16.39 -22.92 7.94
C GLU A 621 -16.39 -22.71 6.43
N LEU A 622 -15.27 -22.20 5.93
CA LEU A 622 -15.04 -21.88 4.52
C LEU A 622 -13.71 -22.49 4.06
N ARG A 623 -13.28 -22.14 2.84
CA ARG A 623 -11.96 -22.47 2.31
C ARG A 623 -11.23 -21.21 1.87
N VAL A 624 -9.92 -21.17 2.07
CA VAL A 624 -9.04 -20.26 1.33
C VAL A 624 -8.29 -21.06 0.28
N MET A 625 -8.28 -20.59 -0.96
CA MET A 625 -7.45 -21.19 -2.00
C MET A 625 -6.07 -20.54 -2.00
N TYR A 626 -5.04 -21.35 -1.79
CA TYR A 626 -3.65 -20.90 -1.81
C TYR A 626 -2.81 -21.91 -2.58
N MET A 627 -2.12 -21.44 -3.63
CA MET A 627 -1.27 -22.28 -4.48
C MET A 627 -2.02 -23.51 -5.04
N ASN A 628 -3.23 -23.28 -5.53
CA ASN A 628 -4.15 -24.30 -6.08
C ASN A 628 -4.58 -25.41 -5.10
N GLU A 629 -4.42 -25.18 -3.80
CA GLU A 629 -4.93 -26.05 -2.73
C GLU A 629 -5.92 -25.32 -1.84
N LEU A 630 -6.86 -26.05 -1.23
CA LEU A 630 -7.91 -25.50 -0.37
C LEU A 630 -7.60 -25.77 1.10
N PHE A 631 -7.43 -24.71 1.88
CA PHE A 631 -7.18 -24.79 3.32
C PHE A 631 -8.44 -24.43 4.10
N PRO A 632 -8.78 -25.19 5.16
CA PRO A 632 -9.95 -24.91 5.97
C PRO A 632 -9.76 -23.63 6.78
N VAL A 633 -10.75 -22.73 6.70
CA VAL A 633 -10.80 -21.51 7.50
C VAL A 633 -12.13 -21.40 8.22
N ARG A 634 -12.16 -20.65 9.32
CA ARG A 634 -13.38 -20.37 10.08
C ARG A 634 -13.55 -18.87 10.28
N VAL A 635 -14.77 -18.37 10.15
CA VAL A 635 -15.12 -17.00 10.50
C VAL A 635 -14.99 -16.84 12.02
N ALA A 636 -13.94 -16.19 12.47
CA ALA A 636 -13.63 -16.01 13.88
C ALA A 636 -14.34 -14.79 14.46
N ARG A 637 -14.47 -13.70 13.69
CA ARG A 637 -15.24 -12.50 14.04
C ARG A 637 -15.91 -11.88 12.83
N VAL A 638 -17.12 -11.34 13.06
CA VAL A 638 -17.85 -10.54 12.08
C VAL A 638 -17.75 -9.07 12.48
N GLY A 639 -17.37 -8.19 11.55
CA GLY A 639 -17.24 -6.76 11.79
C GLY A 639 -15.91 -6.36 12.42
N SER A 640 -15.92 -5.31 13.24
CA SER A 640 -14.70 -4.62 13.72
C SER A 640 -14.29 -4.94 15.15
N GLN A 641 -15.03 -5.80 15.84
CA GLN A 641 -14.65 -6.19 17.19
C GLN A 641 -13.38 -7.07 17.14
N PRO A 642 -12.33 -6.74 17.90
CA PRO A 642 -11.08 -7.48 17.80
C PRO A 642 -11.16 -8.85 18.47
N LEU A 643 -10.34 -9.79 18.01
CA LEU A 643 -10.15 -11.08 18.66
C LEU A 643 -9.31 -10.94 19.94
N PHE A 644 -8.28 -10.10 19.88
CA PHE A 644 -7.41 -9.80 21.01
C PHE A 644 -7.92 -8.55 21.76
N ASP A 645 -8.08 -8.69 23.07
CA ASP A 645 -8.56 -7.63 23.96
C ASP A 645 -9.85 -6.96 23.42
N PRO A 646 -10.99 -7.69 23.33
CA PRO A 646 -12.24 -7.22 22.72
C PRO A 646 -12.87 -6.01 23.40
N THR A 647 -12.43 -5.67 24.62
CA THR A 647 -12.91 -4.52 25.40
C THR A 647 -11.98 -3.31 25.29
N ASP A 648 -10.85 -3.45 24.60
CA ASP A 648 -9.75 -2.47 24.54
C ASP A 648 -9.25 -2.07 25.94
N ALA A 649 -9.26 -3.01 26.89
CA ALA A 649 -8.85 -2.74 28.26
C ALA A 649 -7.36 -2.40 28.34
N ARG A 650 -6.51 -3.04 27.53
CA ARG A 650 -5.06 -2.83 27.53
C ARG A 650 -4.67 -1.46 26.99
N MET A 651 -5.43 -0.89 26.05
CA MET A 651 -5.18 0.46 25.54
C MET A 651 -5.67 1.57 26.47
N LYS A 652 -6.64 1.24 27.34
CA LYS A 652 -7.31 2.20 28.22
C LYS A 652 -6.87 2.08 29.69
N SER A 653 -5.94 1.18 29.98
CA SER A 653 -5.35 0.97 31.31
C SER A 653 -4.33 2.03 31.66
#